data_AF-A0A396GSH3-F1
#
_entry.id   AF-A0A396GSH3-F1
#
_cell.length_a   1.000
_cell.length_b   1.000
_cell.length_c   1.000
_cell.angle_alpha   90.00
_cell.angle_beta   90.00
_cell.angle_gamma   90.00
#
_symmetry.space_group_name_H-M   'P 1'
#
loop_
_entity.id
_entity.type
_entity.pdbx_description
1 polymer ?
#
loop_
_entity_poly.entity_id
_entity_poly.type
_entity_poly.pdbx_seq_one_letter_code
_entity_poly.pdbx_strand_id
1 'polypeptide(L)'
;MDPTIKEIINGENPNSFLLTIYSFQIWHNLWNTYQDNATSLASRVKKTDAREIQAYYQQYYEQYVRALDQADQADRTQLSKAYQTAGVLFEVLCAVNKTEKVEEVAPEIIAAARDVQENLEIYAHSYNILPLDAAGASLPIMQFEEIKAAVSALWNTRGLNWPGSFEQQRQRTGDLDMLDWLRAIFGFQKDSVRNQREHLILLLANSHIRLHPKPEPFNKLDDRAVDSVMKELFKNYKTWCKFLGRKHSLRLPQGQPDIQQRKLLYMGLYLLIWGEASNVRFMPECLCYIFHNMAYELHGLLAGNVSIVTGENIKPSYGGDDEAFLRKVITPIYRVIEKESKKSRNGKASHSAWSNYDDLNEYFWSLDCFSLGWPMRDDGDFFKSTSDLTQGRKGASRKSGKLGKSNFIETRTFWHIFRSFDRLWTFFLLGLQVMFIIAWDGISIMDIFQKDVLYKLSSIFITASILRLLQSILDLVLNFPGYHRWKFTDVLRNILKVIVCFIWVIILPFFYVQSFKGAPQGLKELLVFFKQIKGIPPLYMLAVALYMLPNLLAAALFLFPMLRRWIENSDWHIVRLFLWWSQPRIYVGRGMHESQYALLKYTFFWVLLLASKFLFSFYVQIKPLVKPTKDIMSIQHVDYAWHEFFPNARNNYCAVGALWGPVLMVYFMDTQIWYAIFSTLYGGIVGAFDRLGEIRTLSMLRSRFQSLPGVFNTCLVPSNKKKGRFFFSKQSSENSASRRSEAAKFGQLWNEIICSFREEDLISDRKDLRDKPFRFITSSLPPLCFDSH
;
A
#
# COMPACT_ATOMS: atom_id res chain seq x y z
N MET A 1 -46.89 26.71 -15.32
CA MET A 1 -46.32 25.35 -15.29
C MET A 1 -47.46 24.38 -15.60
N ASP A 2 -47.34 23.68 -16.71
CA ASP A 2 -48.35 22.76 -17.24
C ASP A 2 -48.50 21.52 -16.32
N PRO A 3 -49.72 21.01 -16.03
CA PRO A 3 -49.94 19.91 -15.08
C PRO A 3 -49.21 18.61 -15.46
N THR A 4 -48.92 18.44 -16.75
CA THR A 4 -48.22 17.32 -17.39
C THR A 4 -46.76 17.17 -16.94
N ILE A 5 -46.11 18.26 -16.53
CA ILE A 5 -44.71 18.26 -16.07
C ILE A 5 -44.59 17.75 -14.62
N LYS A 6 -45.69 17.80 -13.86
CA LYS A 6 -45.72 17.40 -12.45
C LYS A 6 -45.72 15.87 -12.26
N GLU A 7 -46.17 15.12 -13.26
CA GLU A 7 -46.12 13.65 -13.25
C GLU A 7 -44.73 13.09 -13.59
N ILE A 8 -43.94 13.79 -14.41
CA ILE A 8 -42.58 13.36 -14.81
C ILE A 8 -41.59 13.48 -13.64
N ILE A 9 -41.78 14.46 -12.77
CA ILE A 9 -40.89 14.75 -11.63
C ILE A 9 -40.96 13.66 -10.52
N ASN A 10 -42.03 12.86 -10.48
CA ASN A 10 -42.26 11.88 -9.40
C ASN A 10 -41.78 10.45 -9.73
N GLY A 11 -41.13 10.20 -10.86
CA GLY A 11 -40.60 8.88 -11.23
C GLY A 11 -39.18 8.63 -10.68
N GLU A 12 -39.03 7.62 -9.82
CA GLU A 12 -37.81 7.22 -9.10
C GLU A 12 -36.68 6.66 -10.00
N ASN A 13 -36.09 7.47 -10.89
CA ASN A 13 -34.90 7.07 -11.65
C ASN A 13 -33.82 8.17 -11.69
N PRO A 14 -32.68 8.02 -11.00
CA PRO A 14 -31.66 9.08 -10.88
C PRO A 14 -30.94 9.45 -12.19
N ASN A 15 -30.96 8.57 -13.21
CA ASN A 15 -30.46 8.92 -14.55
C ASN A 15 -31.40 9.87 -15.31
N SER A 16 -32.68 9.92 -14.93
CA SER A 16 -33.64 10.89 -15.45
C SER A 16 -33.25 12.31 -15.05
N PHE A 17 -32.66 12.51 -13.85
CA PHE A 17 -32.33 13.84 -13.34
C PHE A 17 -31.18 14.51 -14.11
N LEU A 18 -30.16 13.74 -14.51
CA LEU A 18 -29.05 14.25 -15.33
C LEU A 18 -29.48 14.52 -16.78
N LEU A 19 -30.30 13.64 -17.36
CA LEU A 19 -30.94 13.88 -18.66
C LEU A 19 -31.88 15.08 -18.61
N THR A 20 -32.57 15.30 -17.48
CA THR A 20 -33.44 16.47 -17.26
C THR A 20 -32.61 17.74 -17.09
N ILE A 21 -31.45 17.71 -16.43
CA ILE A 21 -30.56 18.89 -16.31
C ILE A 21 -29.90 19.22 -17.64
N TYR A 22 -29.42 18.23 -18.41
CA TYR A 22 -28.84 18.50 -19.73
C TYR A 22 -29.89 18.95 -20.73
N SER A 23 -31.08 18.34 -20.74
CA SER A 23 -32.19 18.82 -21.55
C SER A 23 -32.68 20.20 -21.08
N PHE A 24 -32.69 20.51 -19.77
CA PHE A 24 -33.06 21.83 -19.26
C PHE A 24 -31.98 22.88 -19.53
N GLN A 25 -30.69 22.54 -19.53
CA GLN A 25 -29.61 23.47 -19.87
C GLN A 25 -29.60 23.77 -21.37
N ILE A 26 -29.81 22.74 -22.21
CA ILE A 26 -29.94 22.88 -23.66
C ILE A 26 -31.24 23.61 -24.00
N TRP A 27 -32.35 23.29 -23.33
CA TRP A 27 -33.63 23.96 -23.50
C TRP A 27 -33.62 25.39 -22.93
N HIS A 28 -32.91 25.68 -21.84
CA HIS A 28 -32.76 27.04 -21.29
C HIS A 28 -31.83 27.89 -22.15
N ASN A 29 -30.77 27.30 -22.71
CA ASN A 29 -29.94 27.99 -23.71
C ASN A 29 -30.72 28.22 -25.00
N LEU A 30 -31.48 27.24 -25.50
CA LEU A 30 -32.40 27.42 -26.62
C LEU A 30 -33.48 28.45 -26.29
N TRP A 31 -34.08 28.41 -25.11
CA TRP A 31 -35.14 29.32 -24.65
C TRP A 31 -34.63 30.75 -24.51
N ASN A 32 -33.44 30.97 -23.96
CA ASN A 32 -32.81 32.30 -23.93
C ASN A 32 -32.45 32.79 -25.35
N THR A 33 -32.09 31.88 -26.26
CA THR A 33 -31.89 32.21 -27.70
C THR A 33 -33.23 32.50 -28.42
N TYR A 34 -34.33 31.90 -27.94
CA TYR A 34 -35.71 32.13 -28.41
C TYR A 34 -36.32 33.42 -27.85
N GLN A 35 -35.95 33.83 -26.62
CA GLN A 35 -36.46 35.03 -25.97
C GLN A 35 -35.89 36.32 -26.60
N ASP A 36 -34.73 36.24 -27.25
CA ASP A 36 -34.08 37.37 -27.93
C ASP A 36 -34.48 37.56 -29.41
N ASN A 37 -35.37 36.74 -29.98
CA ASN A 37 -35.71 36.87 -31.40
C ASN A 37 -37.20 36.61 -31.70
N ALA A 38 -38.00 37.69 -31.72
CA ALA A 38 -39.24 37.74 -32.52
C ALA A 38 -38.99 37.54 -34.04
N THR A 39 -37.73 37.45 -34.44
CA THR A 39 -37.21 37.23 -35.80
C THR A 39 -36.93 35.75 -36.14
N SER A 40 -36.85 34.82 -35.17
CA SER A 40 -36.55 33.40 -35.44
C SER A 40 -37.75 32.57 -35.90
N LEU A 41 -38.97 33.06 -35.61
CA LEU A 41 -40.20 32.47 -36.14
C LEU A 41 -40.32 32.65 -37.67
N ALA A 42 -39.66 33.67 -38.24
CA ALA A 42 -39.58 33.91 -39.68
C ALA A 42 -38.52 33.05 -40.40
N SER A 43 -37.57 32.44 -39.66
CA SER A 43 -36.52 31.58 -40.22
C SER A 43 -36.84 30.08 -40.14
N ARG A 44 -37.99 29.68 -39.57
CA ARG A 44 -38.45 28.28 -39.57
C ARG A 44 -38.73 27.82 -41.00
N VAL A 45 -37.93 26.88 -41.49
CA VAL A 45 -38.10 26.29 -42.83
C VAL A 45 -39.11 25.13 -42.82
N LYS A 46 -39.35 24.48 -41.67
CA LYS A 46 -40.18 23.26 -41.54
C LYS A 46 -41.27 23.42 -40.46
N LYS A 47 -42.38 22.68 -40.63
CA LYS A 47 -43.63 22.84 -39.85
C LYS A 47 -43.63 22.27 -38.42
N THR A 48 -42.66 21.43 -38.05
CA THR A 48 -42.57 20.79 -36.71
C THR A 48 -41.14 20.79 -36.21
N ASP A 49 -40.96 20.81 -34.88
CA ASP A 49 -39.63 20.88 -34.25
C ASP A 49 -38.84 19.60 -34.54
N ALA A 50 -39.48 18.42 -34.59
CA ALA A 50 -38.84 17.18 -35.02
C ALA A 50 -38.24 17.27 -36.44
N ARG A 51 -38.94 17.90 -37.38
CA ARG A 51 -38.47 18.04 -38.79
C ARG A 51 -37.36 19.06 -38.96
N GLU A 52 -37.28 20.04 -38.06
CA GLU A 52 -36.22 21.05 -38.04
C GLU A 52 -34.93 20.47 -37.45
N ILE A 53 -35.03 19.73 -36.34
CA ILE A 53 -33.91 18.98 -35.75
C ILE A 53 -33.42 17.90 -36.72
N GLN A 54 -34.33 17.24 -37.45
CA GLN A 54 -33.98 16.27 -38.48
C GLN A 54 -33.15 16.89 -39.61
N ALA A 55 -33.56 18.06 -40.11
CA ALA A 55 -32.81 18.77 -41.15
C ALA A 55 -31.46 19.28 -40.64
N TYR A 56 -31.41 19.76 -39.38
CA TYR A 56 -30.18 20.20 -38.74
C TYR A 56 -29.19 19.05 -38.52
N TYR A 57 -29.67 17.88 -38.07
CA TYR A 57 -28.84 16.69 -37.91
C TYR A 57 -28.21 16.27 -39.24
N GLN A 58 -29.02 16.23 -40.31
CA GLN A 58 -28.54 15.89 -41.65
C GLN A 58 -27.51 16.89 -42.17
N GLN A 59 -27.77 18.19 -41.99
CA GLN A 59 -26.83 19.25 -42.36
C GLN A 59 -25.53 19.16 -41.56
N TYR A 60 -25.60 18.92 -40.25
CA TYR A 60 -24.44 18.77 -39.38
C TYR A 60 -23.60 17.55 -39.78
N TYR A 61 -24.24 16.42 -40.06
CA TYR A 61 -23.54 15.21 -40.47
C TYR A 61 -22.86 15.37 -41.85
N GLU A 62 -23.55 15.95 -42.84
CA GLU A 62 -22.98 16.15 -44.17
C GLU A 62 -21.90 17.23 -44.22
N GLN A 63 -22.13 18.39 -43.59
CA GLN A 63 -21.23 19.54 -43.70
C GLN A 63 -20.08 19.54 -42.71
N TYR A 64 -20.27 18.90 -41.55
CA TYR A 64 -19.28 18.94 -40.47
C TYR A 64 -18.62 17.58 -40.26
N VAL A 65 -19.40 16.51 -40.06
CA VAL A 65 -18.83 15.17 -39.80
C VAL A 65 -18.13 14.63 -41.05
N ARG A 66 -18.81 14.54 -42.20
CA ARG A 66 -18.20 14.02 -43.44
C ARG A 66 -17.10 14.92 -44.00
N ALA A 67 -17.23 16.24 -43.86
CA ALA A 67 -16.20 17.16 -44.33
C ALA A 67 -14.90 17.06 -43.50
N LEU A 68 -15.02 16.85 -42.18
CA LEU A 68 -13.87 16.60 -41.30
C LEU A 68 -13.28 15.21 -41.53
N ASP A 69 -14.11 14.20 -41.83
CA ASP A 69 -13.67 12.83 -42.10
C ASP A 69 -12.86 12.71 -43.41
N GLN A 70 -13.23 13.51 -44.43
CA GLN A 70 -12.52 13.57 -45.72
C GLN A 70 -11.24 14.41 -45.69
N ALA A 71 -10.99 15.18 -44.63
CA ALA A 71 -9.79 15.99 -44.52
C ALA A 71 -8.64 15.14 -43.95
N ASP A 72 -7.64 14.82 -44.79
CA ASP A 72 -6.44 14.03 -44.47
C ASP A 72 -5.61 14.52 -43.24
N GLN A 73 -5.93 15.70 -42.69
CA GLN A 73 -5.26 16.33 -41.55
C GLN A 73 -6.21 16.81 -40.44
N ALA A 74 -7.44 16.30 -40.36
CA ALA A 74 -8.35 16.70 -39.30
C ALA A 74 -7.79 16.31 -37.91
N ASP A 75 -7.81 17.29 -36.99
CA ASP A 75 -7.42 17.08 -35.60
C ASP A 75 -8.38 16.04 -34.98
N ARG A 76 -7.87 14.83 -34.68
CA ARG A 76 -8.65 13.67 -34.20
C ARG A 76 -9.52 14.02 -32.98
N THR A 77 -9.09 15.00 -32.19
CA THR A 77 -9.85 15.53 -31.05
C THR A 77 -11.12 16.27 -31.48
N GLN A 78 -11.07 17.00 -32.58
CA GLN A 78 -12.21 17.71 -33.17
C GLN A 78 -13.16 16.74 -33.86
N LEU A 79 -12.63 15.75 -34.59
CA LEU A 79 -13.43 14.71 -35.23
C LEU A 79 -14.19 13.85 -34.19
N SER A 80 -13.52 13.46 -33.10
CA SER A 80 -14.16 12.76 -31.97
C SER A 80 -15.29 13.59 -31.34
N LYS A 81 -15.06 14.89 -31.08
CA LYS A 81 -16.10 15.80 -30.58
C LYS A 81 -17.26 15.95 -31.57
N ALA A 82 -16.98 15.94 -32.87
CA ALA A 82 -18.00 16.03 -33.92
C ALA A 82 -18.90 14.78 -33.93
N TYR A 83 -18.31 13.58 -33.90
CA TYR A 83 -19.07 12.32 -33.79
C TYR A 83 -19.85 12.26 -32.46
N GLN A 84 -19.27 12.64 -31.32
CA GLN A 84 -19.98 12.71 -30.04
C GLN A 84 -21.18 13.66 -30.09
N THR A 85 -21.00 14.83 -30.67
CA THR A 85 -22.08 15.82 -30.84
C THR A 85 -23.17 15.28 -31.75
N ALA A 86 -22.81 14.61 -32.86
CA ALA A 86 -23.77 13.93 -33.72
C ALA A 86 -24.54 12.82 -32.98
N GLY A 87 -23.87 12.01 -32.17
CA GLY A 87 -24.53 10.98 -31.34
C GLY A 87 -25.58 11.58 -30.40
N VAL A 88 -25.24 12.65 -29.68
CA VAL A 88 -26.17 13.35 -28.78
C VAL A 88 -27.33 13.99 -29.56
N LEU A 89 -27.05 14.62 -30.71
CA LEU A 89 -28.09 15.20 -31.57
C LEU A 89 -29.09 14.14 -32.07
N PHE A 90 -28.62 12.93 -32.36
CA PHE A 90 -29.48 11.81 -32.75
C PHE A 90 -30.34 11.29 -31.59
N GLU A 91 -29.81 11.22 -30.37
CA GLU A 91 -30.59 10.87 -29.18
C GLU A 91 -31.69 11.90 -28.89
N VAL A 92 -31.35 13.19 -29.01
CA VAL A 92 -32.31 14.30 -28.88
C VAL A 92 -33.39 14.21 -29.95
N LEU A 93 -33.03 13.94 -31.21
CA LEU A 93 -34.00 13.71 -32.30
C LEU A 93 -34.94 12.56 -31.97
N CYS A 94 -34.42 11.42 -31.47
CA CYS A 94 -35.22 10.27 -31.09
C CYS A 94 -36.18 10.58 -29.91
N ALA A 95 -35.74 11.38 -28.94
CA ALA A 95 -36.57 11.79 -27.81
C ALA A 95 -37.72 12.71 -28.26
N VAL A 96 -37.42 13.71 -29.11
CA VAL A 96 -38.42 14.67 -29.64
C VAL A 96 -39.44 13.96 -30.55
N ASN A 97 -38.99 13.02 -31.39
CA ASN A 97 -39.89 12.28 -32.28
C ASN A 97 -40.88 11.39 -31.49
N LYS A 98 -40.44 10.82 -30.36
CA LYS A 98 -41.32 10.08 -29.43
C LYS A 98 -42.37 10.97 -28.77
N THR A 99 -42.03 12.21 -28.43
CA THR A 99 -42.98 13.16 -27.81
C THR A 99 -43.99 13.74 -28.80
N GLU A 100 -43.60 13.97 -30.06
CA GLU A 100 -44.49 14.55 -31.09
C GLU A 100 -45.36 13.49 -31.82
N LYS A 101 -45.18 12.19 -31.54
CA LYS A 101 -45.89 11.08 -32.22
C LYS A 101 -45.80 11.14 -33.75
N VAL A 102 -44.69 11.64 -34.28
CA VAL A 102 -44.44 11.73 -35.74
C VAL A 102 -43.93 10.36 -36.24
N GLU A 103 -44.31 9.99 -37.47
CA GLU A 103 -43.88 8.73 -38.13
C GLU A 103 -42.35 8.56 -38.16
N GLU A 104 -41.93 7.30 -38.33
CA GLU A 104 -40.55 6.81 -38.22
C GLU A 104 -39.50 7.71 -38.88
N VAL A 105 -38.35 7.85 -38.20
CA VAL A 105 -37.19 8.61 -38.68
C VAL A 105 -36.78 8.10 -40.06
N ALA A 106 -36.51 9.01 -41.00
CA ALA A 106 -36.14 8.63 -42.37
C ALA A 106 -34.95 7.64 -42.40
N PRO A 107 -34.97 6.63 -43.28
CA PRO A 107 -33.96 5.57 -43.32
C PRO A 107 -32.53 6.08 -43.54
N GLU A 108 -32.37 7.19 -44.26
CA GLU A 108 -31.09 7.88 -44.49
C GLU A 108 -30.45 8.38 -43.19
N ILE A 109 -31.27 8.83 -42.24
CA ILE A 109 -30.81 9.36 -40.95
C ILE A 109 -30.51 8.22 -39.98
N ILE A 110 -31.25 7.11 -40.09
CA ILE A 110 -30.92 5.88 -39.37
C ILE A 110 -29.59 5.31 -39.89
N ALA A 111 -29.33 5.39 -41.20
CA ALA A 111 -28.05 4.99 -41.78
C ALA A 111 -26.91 5.91 -41.34
N ALA A 112 -27.10 7.23 -41.37
CA ALA A 112 -26.14 8.20 -40.84
C ALA A 112 -25.89 8.00 -39.34
N ALA A 113 -26.92 7.67 -38.56
CA ALA A 113 -26.79 7.39 -37.14
C ALA A 113 -26.04 6.08 -36.86
N ARG A 114 -26.23 5.05 -37.69
CA ARG A 114 -25.41 3.81 -37.60
C ARG A 114 -23.96 4.10 -37.93
N ASP A 115 -23.69 4.87 -38.98
CA ASP A 115 -22.34 5.29 -39.34
C ASP A 115 -21.70 6.14 -38.22
N VAL A 116 -22.43 7.10 -37.67
CA VAL A 116 -22.00 7.89 -36.51
C VAL A 116 -21.73 6.98 -35.32
N GLN A 117 -22.56 5.97 -35.05
CA GLN A 117 -22.38 5.05 -33.92
C GLN A 117 -21.15 4.15 -34.12
N GLU A 118 -20.94 3.59 -35.31
CA GLU A 118 -19.77 2.79 -35.67
C GLU A 118 -18.49 3.62 -35.57
N ASN A 119 -18.51 4.84 -36.10
CA ASN A 119 -17.38 5.77 -36.03
C ASN A 119 -17.20 6.34 -34.61
N LEU A 120 -18.26 6.50 -33.80
CA LEU A 120 -18.14 6.80 -32.37
C LEU A 120 -17.37 5.69 -31.66
N GLU A 121 -17.64 4.42 -31.97
CA GLU A 121 -16.86 3.32 -31.41
C GLU A 121 -15.39 3.29 -31.87
N ILE A 122 -15.03 4.03 -32.91
CA ILE A 122 -13.66 4.17 -33.40
C ILE A 122 -12.99 5.41 -32.77
N TYR A 123 -13.70 6.53 -32.71
CA TYR A 123 -13.16 7.85 -32.33
C TYR A 123 -13.46 8.29 -30.89
N ALA A 124 -14.55 7.82 -30.25
CA ALA A 124 -14.96 8.23 -28.91
C ALA A 124 -14.07 7.70 -27.77
N HIS A 125 -13.09 6.85 -28.08
CA HIS A 125 -12.16 6.28 -27.09
C HIS A 125 -10.94 7.17 -26.83
N SER A 126 -11.16 8.48 -26.76
CA SER A 126 -10.14 9.54 -26.69
C SER A 126 -9.34 9.62 -25.38
N TYR A 127 -9.43 8.61 -24.50
CA TYR A 127 -8.67 8.56 -23.23
C TYR A 127 -7.36 7.77 -23.35
N ASN A 128 -7.25 6.92 -24.37
CA ASN A 128 -6.07 6.07 -24.60
C ASN A 128 -5.07 6.80 -25.50
N ILE A 129 -3.79 6.79 -25.10
CA ILE A 129 -2.71 7.51 -25.80
C ILE A 129 -2.34 6.77 -27.08
N LEU A 130 -2.41 5.43 -27.06
CA LEU A 130 -2.10 4.58 -28.21
C LEU A 130 -3.32 4.39 -29.13
N PRO A 131 -3.28 4.91 -30.36
CA PRO A 131 -4.34 4.78 -31.33
C PRO A 131 -4.16 3.45 -32.10
N LEU A 132 -4.79 2.39 -31.60
CA LEU A 132 -4.67 1.03 -32.15
C LEU A 132 -5.60 0.76 -33.34
N ASP A 133 -6.39 1.76 -33.74
CA ASP A 133 -7.27 1.75 -34.91
C ASP A 133 -6.49 1.95 -36.22
N ALA A 134 -7.06 1.51 -37.34
CA ALA A 134 -6.43 1.62 -38.66
C ALA A 134 -6.07 3.07 -39.04
N ALA A 135 -6.91 4.04 -38.63
CA ALA A 135 -6.67 5.48 -38.81
C ALA A 135 -5.54 6.02 -37.89
N GLY A 136 -5.23 5.31 -36.81
CA GLY A 136 -4.20 5.64 -35.83
C GLY A 136 -2.77 5.25 -36.21
N ALA A 137 -2.60 4.33 -37.16
CA ALA A 137 -1.30 3.77 -37.53
C ALA A 137 -0.30 4.80 -38.09
N SER A 138 -0.79 5.92 -38.62
CA SER A 138 0.03 7.03 -39.14
C SER A 138 0.61 7.93 -38.06
N LEU A 139 0.12 7.85 -36.82
CA LEU A 139 0.54 8.76 -35.75
C LEU A 139 2.00 8.49 -35.31
N PRO A 140 2.79 9.55 -34.96
CA PRO A 140 4.22 9.41 -34.65
C PRO A 140 4.53 8.41 -33.54
N ILE A 141 3.64 8.27 -32.55
CA ILE A 141 3.81 7.31 -31.46
C ILE A 141 3.75 5.85 -31.94
N MET A 142 2.96 5.56 -32.97
CA MET A 142 2.87 4.22 -33.57
C MET A 142 4.07 3.91 -34.47
N GLN A 143 4.92 4.90 -34.77
CA GLN A 143 6.14 4.70 -35.56
C GLN A 143 7.31 4.14 -34.76
N PHE A 144 7.25 4.16 -33.42
CA PHE A 144 8.28 3.54 -32.59
C PHE A 144 8.31 2.01 -32.79
N GLU A 145 9.47 1.48 -33.18
CA GLU A 145 9.65 0.05 -33.48
C GLU A 145 9.36 -0.84 -32.26
N GLU A 146 9.63 -0.36 -31.04
CA GLU A 146 9.34 -1.09 -29.81
C GLU A 146 7.83 -1.22 -29.53
N ILE A 147 7.05 -0.21 -29.92
CA ILE A 147 5.59 -0.25 -29.81
C ILE A 147 5.02 -1.19 -30.88
N LYS A 148 5.50 -1.12 -32.13
CA LYS A 148 5.14 -2.07 -33.19
C LYS A 148 5.46 -3.52 -32.80
N ALA A 149 6.63 -3.74 -32.20
CA ALA A 149 7.05 -5.05 -31.70
C ALA A 149 6.12 -5.58 -30.60
N ALA A 150 5.73 -4.73 -29.64
CA ALA A 150 4.79 -5.12 -28.58
C ALA A 150 3.38 -5.39 -29.10
N VAL A 151 2.86 -4.57 -30.03
CA VAL A 151 1.54 -4.75 -30.66
C VAL A 151 1.51 -6.05 -31.47
N SER A 152 2.51 -6.29 -32.32
CA SER A 152 2.60 -7.52 -33.12
C SER A 152 2.69 -8.78 -32.25
N ALA A 153 3.38 -8.71 -31.10
CA ALA A 153 3.41 -9.81 -30.14
C ALA A 153 2.03 -10.11 -29.53
N LEU A 154 1.21 -9.08 -29.27
CA LEU A 154 -0.15 -9.25 -28.75
C LEU A 154 -1.15 -9.82 -29.76
N TRP A 155 -0.91 -9.59 -31.06
CA TRP A 155 -1.72 -10.12 -32.15
C TRP A 155 -1.45 -11.60 -32.47
N ASN A 156 -0.48 -12.23 -31.80
CA ASN A 156 -0.22 -13.65 -31.99
C ASN A 156 -1.31 -14.53 -31.32
N THR A 157 -2.39 -14.80 -32.04
CA THR A 157 -3.54 -15.62 -31.59
C THR A 157 -3.48 -17.07 -32.09
N ARG A 158 -2.32 -17.51 -32.60
CA ARG A 158 -2.13 -18.89 -33.11
C ARG A 158 -2.45 -19.91 -32.02
N GLY A 159 -3.28 -20.90 -32.34
CA GLY A 159 -3.66 -21.97 -31.41
C GLY A 159 -4.70 -21.59 -30.35
N LEU A 160 -5.24 -20.35 -30.38
CA LEU A 160 -6.33 -19.93 -29.52
C LEU A 160 -7.68 -20.27 -30.16
N ASN A 161 -8.50 -21.00 -29.42
CA ASN A 161 -9.84 -21.39 -29.86
C ASN A 161 -10.87 -20.35 -29.40
N TRP A 162 -11.64 -19.80 -30.35
CA TRP A 162 -12.61 -18.75 -30.09
C TRP A 162 -14.02 -19.30 -29.82
N PRO A 163 -14.82 -18.68 -28.94
CA PRO A 163 -16.24 -18.97 -28.83
C PRO A 163 -16.98 -18.63 -30.15
N GLY A 164 -17.80 -19.55 -30.66
CA GLY A 164 -18.42 -19.45 -32.00
C GLY A 164 -19.41 -18.29 -32.19
N SER A 165 -19.89 -17.65 -31.12
CA SER A 165 -20.83 -16.52 -31.17
C SER A 165 -20.18 -15.14 -30.95
N PHE A 166 -18.89 -15.08 -30.63
CA PHE A 166 -18.24 -13.85 -30.20
C PHE A 166 -17.74 -13.02 -31.39
N GLU A 167 -18.25 -11.79 -31.59
CA GLU A 167 -17.78 -10.84 -32.61
C GLU A 167 -17.38 -11.45 -33.97
N GLN A 168 -18.28 -12.24 -34.58
CA GLN A 168 -17.99 -13.02 -35.79
C GLN A 168 -17.43 -12.20 -36.95
N GLN A 169 -17.83 -10.93 -37.08
CA GLN A 169 -17.31 -10.04 -38.12
C GLN A 169 -15.83 -9.67 -37.87
N ARG A 170 -15.45 -9.34 -36.64
CA ARG A 170 -14.05 -9.00 -36.28
C ARG A 170 -13.14 -10.22 -36.27
N GLN A 171 -13.69 -11.40 -35.98
CA GLN A 171 -12.98 -12.68 -36.16
C GLN A 171 -12.63 -12.93 -37.63
N ARG A 172 -13.55 -12.62 -38.57
CA ARG A 172 -13.32 -12.80 -40.00
C ARG A 172 -12.31 -11.80 -40.57
N THR A 173 -12.25 -10.59 -40.03
CA THR A 173 -11.28 -9.56 -40.45
C THR A 173 -9.90 -9.74 -39.82
N GLY A 174 -9.76 -10.59 -38.79
CA GLY A 174 -8.48 -10.82 -38.12
C GLY A 174 -8.06 -9.69 -37.17
N ASP A 175 -9.00 -8.85 -36.74
CA ASP A 175 -8.77 -7.65 -35.92
C ASP A 175 -8.81 -7.94 -34.40
N LEU A 176 -8.56 -9.18 -34.00
CA LEU A 176 -8.66 -9.60 -32.59
C LEU A 176 -7.31 -10.01 -32.03
N ASP A 177 -7.03 -9.56 -30.81
CA ASP A 177 -5.79 -9.84 -30.12
C ASP A 177 -5.95 -10.86 -28.96
N MET A 178 -4.83 -11.18 -28.30
CA MET A 178 -4.84 -12.09 -27.14
C MET A 178 -5.69 -11.59 -25.97
N LEU A 179 -5.84 -10.27 -25.77
CA LEU A 179 -6.66 -9.75 -24.67
C LEU A 179 -8.16 -9.80 -25.01
N ASP A 180 -8.53 -9.64 -26.28
CA ASP A 180 -9.90 -9.91 -26.74
C ASP A 180 -10.27 -11.38 -26.55
N TRP A 181 -9.32 -12.29 -26.73
CA TRP A 181 -9.53 -13.71 -26.40
C TRP A 181 -9.76 -13.91 -24.90
N LEU A 182 -8.95 -13.29 -24.04
CA LEU A 182 -9.17 -13.33 -22.59
C LEU A 182 -10.53 -12.73 -22.20
N ARG A 183 -10.97 -11.66 -22.88
CA ARG A 183 -12.29 -11.06 -22.72
C ARG A 183 -13.40 -12.06 -23.04
N ALA A 184 -13.30 -12.71 -24.20
CA ALA A 184 -14.29 -13.67 -24.69
C ALA A 184 -14.43 -14.89 -23.78
N ILE A 185 -13.33 -15.34 -23.19
CA ILE A 185 -13.31 -16.52 -22.32
C ILE A 185 -13.77 -16.17 -20.91
N PHE A 186 -13.18 -15.14 -20.30
CA PHE A 186 -13.37 -14.85 -18.86
C PHE A 186 -14.43 -13.78 -18.58
N GLY A 187 -15.00 -13.12 -19.60
CA GLY A 187 -16.09 -12.16 -19.42
C GLY A 187 -15.65 -10.84 -18.77
N PHE A 188 -14.50 -10.29 -19.21
CA PHE A 188 -14.02 -8.97 -18.80
C PHE A 188 -14.76 -7.83 -19.54
N GLN A 189 -14.79 -6.63 -18.97
CA GLN A 189 -15.39 -5.44 -19.58
C GLN A 189 -14.57 -4.95 -20.78
N LYS A 190 -15.25 -4.54 -21.86
CA LYS A 190 -14.65 -4.05 -23.12
C LYS A 190 -13.65 -2.91 -22.88
N ASP A 191 -14.02 -1.92 -22.07
CA ASP A 191 -13.18 -0.75 -21.84
C ASP A 191 -12.00 -1.03 -20.89
N SER A 192 -12.18 -1.91 -19.91
CA SER A 192 -11.08 -2.39 -19.06
C SER A 192 -10.00 -3.08 -19.91
N VAL A 193 -10.42 -3.94 -20.84
CA VAL A 193 -9.53 -4.63 -21.77
C VAL A 193 -8.73 -3.65 -22.63
N ARG A 194 -9.38 -2.62 -23.18
CA ARG A 194 -8.71 -1.58 -23.97
C ARG A 194 -7.67 -0.82 -23.16
N ASN A 195 -8.00 -0.41 -21.93
CA ASN A 195 -7.08 0.32 -21.06
C ASN A 195 -5.88 -0.55 -20.63
N GLN A 196 -6.12 -1.82 -20.30
CA GLN A 196 -5.05 -2.73 -19.90
C GLN A 196 -4.19 -3.19 -21.08
N ARG A 197 -4.76 -3.25 -22.30
CA ARG A 197 -4.01 -3.50 -23.54
C ARG A 197 -2.96 -2.42 -23.76
N GLU A 198 -3.36 -1.14 -23.73
CA GLU A 198 -2.41 -0.03 -23.85
C GLU A 198 -1.34 -0.07 -22.75
N HIS A 199 -1.77 -0.26 -21.50
CA HIS A 199 -0.85 -0.32 -20.37
C HIS A 199 0.19 -1.44 -20.54
N LEU A 200 -0.22 -2.63 -20.98
CA LEU A 200 0.70 -3.75 -21.25
C LEU A 200 1.67 -3.44 -22.39
N ILE A 201 1.20 -2.83 -23.48
CA ILE A 201 2.04 -2.41 -24.61
C ILE A 201 3.12 -1.44 -24.14
N LEU A 202 2.74 -0.40 -23.39
CA LEU A 202 3.68 0.60 -22.88
C LEU A 202 4.69 0.00 -21.89
N LEU A 203 4.27 -0.92 -21.02
CA LEU A 203 5.17 -1.63 -20.10
C LEU A 203 6.22 -2.46 -20.86
N LEU A 204 5.79 -3.21 -21.89
CA LEU A 204 6.67 -4.02 -22.72
C LEU A 204 7.62 -3.15 -23.53
N ALA A 205 7.11 -2.11 -24.20
CA ALA A 205 7.91 -1.18 -24.99
C ALA A 205 8.96 -0.47 -24.12
N ASN A 206 8.58 0.02 -22.94
CA ASN A 206 9.52 0.66 -22.02
C ASN A 206 10.61 -0.31 -21.52
N SER A 207 10.26 -1.56 -21.22
CA SER A 207 11.26 -2.57 -20.87
C SER A 207 12.16 -2.93 -22.05
N HIS A 208 11.62 -2.94 -23.27
CA HIS A 208 12.35 -3.24 -24.50
C HIS A 208 13.38 -2.16 -24.84
N ILE A 209 13.00 -0.89 -24.72
CA ILE A 209 13.87 0.28 -24.94
C ILE A 209 15.09 0.26 -24.00
N ARG A 210 14.94 -0.28 -22.78
CA ARG A 210 15.99 -0.33 -21.75
C ARG A 210 16.99 -1.48 -21.92
N LEU A 211 16.81 -2.35 -22.92
CA LEU A 211 17.69 -3.51 -23.12
C LEU A 211 19.06 -3.09 -23.68
N HIS A 212 20.12 -3.66 -23.09
CA HIS A 212 21.50 -3.53 -23.57
C HIS A 212 22.17 -4.92 -23.61
N PRO A 213 22.71 -5.37 -24.77
CA PRO A 213 22.65 -4.73 -26.09
C PRO A 213 21.23 -4.65 -26.66
N LYS A 214 21.01 -3.71 -27.58
CA LYS A 214 19.71 -3.56 -28.25
C LYS A 214 19.35 -4.83 -29.02
N PRO A 215 18.07 -5.21 -29.07
CA PRO A 215 17.63 -6.42 -29.76
C PRO A 215 17.74 -6.28 -31.28
N GLU A 216 18.21 -7.34 -31.94
CA GLU A 216 18.14 -7.51 -33.39
C GLU A 216 17.32 -8.78 -33.68
N PRO A 217 16.23 -8.73 -34.46
CA PRO A 217 15.68 -7.59 -35.19
C PRO A 217 14.79 -6.67 -34.32
N PHE A 218 14.80 -5.36 -34.62
CA PHE A 218 14.08 -4.33 -33.87
C PHE A 218 12.54 -4.44 -33.93
N ASN A 219 12.02 -5.12 -34.95
CA ASN A 219 10.58 -5.28 -35.20
C ASN A 219 9.94 -6.44 -34.42
N LYS A 220 10.72 -7.19 -33.62
CA LYS A 220 10.23 -8.32 -32.83
C LYS A 220 10.50 -8.07 -31.34
N LEU A 221 9.51 -8.39 -30.51
CA LEU A 221 9.63 -8.26 -29.07
C LEU A 221 10.65 -9.27 -28.51
N ASP A 222 11.72 -8.77 -27.89
CA ASP A 222 12.75 -9.57 -27.24
C ASP A 222 12.22 -10.27 -25.97
N ASP A 223 12.48 -11.57 -25.85
CA ASP A 223 12.11 -12.39 -24.68
C ASP A 223 12.70 -11.86 -23.37
N ARG A 224 13.86 -11.19 -23.41
CA ARG A 224 14.48 -10.57 -22.22
C ARG A 224 13.58 -9.49 -21.61
N ALA A 225 12.88 -8.71 -22.45
CA ALA A 225 11.94 -7.70 -21.98
C ALA A 225 10.70 -8.36 -21.35
N VAL A 226 10.15 -9.38 -22.00
CA VAL A 226 9.01 -10.16 -21.51
C VAL A 226 9.33 -10.80 -20.15
N ASP A 227 10.52 -11.41 -20.02
CA ASP A 227 10.95 -12.04 -18.78
C ASP A 227 11.20 -11.04 -17.65
N SER A 228 11.73 -9.86 -17.97
CA SER A 228 11.90 -8.77 -17.01
C SER A 228 10.55 -8.33 -16.44
N VAL A 229 9.57 -8.03 -17.31
CA VAL A 229 8.23 -7.60 -16.89
C VAL A 229 7.51 -8.72 -16.13
N MET A 230 7.56 -9.96 -16.63
CA MET A 230 6.94 -11.11 -15.96
C MET A 230 7.53 -11.36 -14.57
N LYS A 231 8.85 -11.20 -14.42
CA LYS A 231 9.53 -11.39 -13.13
C LYS A 231 9.06 -10.35 -12.10
N GLU A 232 8.98 -9.09 -12.48
CA GLU A 232 8.54 -8.02 -11.58
C GLU A 232 7.04 -8.15 -11.24
N LEU A 233 6.18 -8.39 -12.25
CA LEU A 233 4.73 -8.49 -12.06
C LEU A 233 4.34 -9.65 -11.13
N PHE A 234 4.99 -10.82 -11.27
CA PHE A 234 4.66 -12.02 -10.51
C PHE A 234 5.54 -12.26 -9.29
N LYS A 235 6.41 -11.32 -8.91
CA LYS A 235 7.29 -11.45 -7.73
C LYS A 235 6.49 -11.70 -6.45
N ASN A 236 5.45 -10.90 -6.23
CA ASN A 236 4.60 -11.01 -5.05
C ASN A 236 3.78 -12.31 -5.07
N TYR A 237 3.20 -12.65 -6.21
CA TYR A 237 2.45 -13.91 -6.39
C TYR A 237 3.30 -15.16 -6.13
N LYS A 238 4.53 -15.21 -6.66
CA LYS A 238 5.47 -16.32 -6.40
C LYS A 238 5.84 -16.42 -4.92
N THR A 239 6.01 -15.28 -4.25
CA THR A 239 6.31 -15.21 -2.81
C THR A 239 5.12 -15.68 -1.97
N TRP A 240 3.89 -15.29 -2.32
CA TRP A 240 2.65 -15.77 -1.73
C TRP A 240 2.48 -17.29 -1.87
N CYS A 241 2.67 -17.83 -3.09
CA CYS A 241 2.60 -19.28 -3.33
C CYS A 241 3.65 -20.05 -2.51
N LYS A 242 4.89 -19.55 -2.47
CA LYS A 242 5.98 -20.13 -1.67
C LYS A 242 5.63 -20.13 -0.18
N PHE A 243 5.04 -19.05 0.32
CA PHE A 243 4.65 -18.94 1.72
C PHE A 243 3.59 -19.96 2.12
N LEU A 244 2.57 -20.15 1.27
CA LEU A 244 1.52 -21.16 1.47
C LEU A 244 2.00 -22.59 1.19
N GLY A 245 3.21 -22.79 0.67
CA GLY A 245 3.73 -24.11 0.30
C GLY A 245 3.04 -24.71 -0.93
N ARG A 246 2.45 -23.87 -1.80
CA ARG A 246 1.79 -24.29 -3.05
C ARG A 246 2.68 -24.02 -4.26
N LYS A 247 2.62 -24.91 -5.24
CA LYS A 247 3.25 -24.66 -6.56
C LYS A 247 2.48 -23.53 -7.26
N HIS A 248 3.18 -22.60 -7.88
CA HIS A 248 2.55 -21.53 -8.64
C HIS A 248 1.87 -22.07 -9.92
N SER A 249 0.77 -21.44 -10.34
CA SER A 249 -0.01 -21.84 -11.53
C SER A 249 0.62 -21.41 -12.86
N LEU A 250 1.72 -20.64 -12.82
CA LEU A 250 2.49 -20.21 -14.00
C LEU A 250 3.22 -21.41 -14.64
N ARG A 251 2.51 -22.19 -15.44
CA ARG A 251 3.06 -23.33 -16.20
C ARG A 251 3.36 -22.88 -17.62
N LEU A 252 4.60 -23.09 -18.06
CA LEU A 252 5.07 -22.74 -19.41
C LEU A 252 5.29 -24.03 -20.24
N PRO A 253 4.98 -24.02 -21.56
CA PRO A 253 5.25 -25.15 -22.45
C PRO A 253 6.75 -25.29 -22.73
N GLN A 254 7.17 -26.42 -23.31
CA GLN A 254 8.58 -26.66 -23.68
C GLN A 254 8.99 -26.02 -25.02
N GLY A 255 8.03 -25.65 -25.89
CA GLY A 255 8.30 -25.06 -27.21
C GLY A 255 8.49 -23.53 -27.18
N GLN A 256 9.53 -23.02 -27.87
CA GLN A 256 9.91 -21.60 -27.87
C GLN A 256 8.83 -20.57 -28.30
N PRO A 257 8.04 -20.76 -29.38
CA PRO A 257 7.07 -19.73 -29.80
C PRO A 257 5.86 -19.63 -28.85
N ASP A 258 5.45 -20.74 -28.23
CA ASP A 258 4.30 -20.80 -27.34
C ASP A 258 4.61 -20.27 -25.94
N ILE A 259 5.90 -20.23 -25.56
CA ILE A 259 6.34 -19.69 -24.27
C ILE A 259 6.04 -18.19 -24.20
N GLN A 260 6.44 -17.42 -25.22
CA GLN A 260 6.24 -15.97 -25.22
C GLN A 260 4.74 -15.62 -25.18
N GLN A 261 3.94 -16.28 -26.02
CA GLN A 261 2.49 -16.13 -26.05
C GLN A 261 1.88 -16.42 -24.67
N ARG A 262 2.28 -17.52 -24.02
CA ARG A 262 1.74 -17.87 -22.70
C ARG A 262 2.17 -16.91 -21.59
N LYS A 263 3.39 -16.36 -21.65
CA LYS A 263 3.82 -15.30 -20.72
C LYS A 263 2.94 -14.05 -20.87
N LEU A 264 2.68 -13.63 -22.12
CA LEU A 264 1.82 -12.49 -22.43
C LEU A 264 0.37 -12.73 -21.96
N LEU A 265 -0.19 -13.93 -22.15
CA LEU A 265 -1.51 -14.29 -21.64
C LEU A 265 -1.61 -14.23 -20.12
N TYR A 266 -0.61 -14.73 -19.38
CA TYR A 266 -0.61 -14.61 -17.92
C TYR A 266 -0.51 -13.14 -17.48
N MET A 267 0.35 -12.34 -18.10
CA MET A 267 0.49 -10.91 -17.79
C MET A 267 -0.80 -10.15 -18.09
N GLY A 268 -1.41 -10.39 -19.25
CA GLY A 268 -2.71 -9.83 -19.63
C GLY A 268 -3.80 -10.22 -18.64
N LEU A 269 -3.91 -11.51 -18.29
CA LEU A 269 -4.88 -12.00 -17.31
C LEU A 269 -4.74 -11.30 -15.95
N TYR A 270 -3.51 -11.15 -15.44
CA TYR A 270 -3.28 -10.46 -14.18
C TYR A 270 -3.66 -8.99 -14.25
N LEU A 271 -3.30 -8.29 -15.32
CA LEU A 271 -3.64 -6.88 -15.52
C LEU A 271 -5.14 -6.66 -15.69
N LEU A 272 -5.86 -7.57 -16.35
CA LEU A 272 -7.32 -7.53 -16.47
C LEU A 272 -8.01 -7.73 -15.12
N ILE A 273 -7.56 -8.72 -14.33
CA ILE A 273 -8.02 -8.91 -12.95
C ILE A 273 -7.78 -7.65 -12.13
N TRP A 274 -6.58 -7.07 -12.23
CA TRP A 274 -6.24 -5.82 -11.53
C TRP A 274 -7.09 -4.63 -12.00
N GLY A 275 -7.35 -4.54 -13.31
CA GLY A 275 -8.17 -3.52 -13.94
C GLY A 275 -9.58 -3.47 -13.35
N GLU A 276 -10.22 -4.62 -13.16
CA GLU A 276 -11.60 -4.73 -12.65
C GLU A 276 -11.71 -4.90 -11.13
N ALA A 277 -10.60 -5.08 -10.41
CA ALA A 277 -10.61 -5.32 -8.97
C ALA A 277 -11.14 -4.15 -8.11
N SER A 278 -11.17 -2.92 -8.62
CA SER A 278 -11.64 -1.72 -7.88
C SER A 278 -11.02 -1.66 -6.46
N ASN A 279 -11.81 -1.56 -5.39
CA ASN A 279 -11.33 -1.54 -3.99
C ASN A 279 -10.64 -2.84 -3.53
N VAL A 280 -10.82 -3.96 -4.23
CA VAL A 280 -10.13 -5.22 -3.92
C VAL A 280 -8.62 -5.11 -4.21
N ARG A 281 -8.17 -4.06 -4.93
CA ARG A 281 -6.73 -3.77 -5.13
C ARG A 281 -5.97 -3.56 -3.83
N PHE A 282 -6.65 -3.16 -2.75
CA PHE A 282 -6.06 -3.02 -1.42
C PHE A 282 -5.88 -4.36 -0.69
N MET A 283 -6.26 -5.48 -1.31
CA MET A 283 -6.14 -6.85 -0.79
C MET A 283 -5.26 -7.69 -1.74
N PRO A 284 -3.93 -7.50 -1.76
CA PRO A 284 -3.06 -8.13 -2.76
C PRO A 284 -3.05 -9.66 -2.71
N GLU A 285 -3.25 -10.27 -1.55
CA GLU A 285 -3.30 -11.71 -1.36
C GLU A 285 -4.62 -12.29 -1.85
N CYS A 286 -5.71 -11.53 -1.73
CA CYS A 286 -6.97 -11.83 -2.41
C CYS A 286 -6.79 -11.82 -3.94
N LEU A 287 -6.08 -10.83 -4.49
CA LEU A 287 -5.75 -10.82 -5.93
C LEU A 287 -4.89 -12.02 -6.32
N CYS A 288 -3.92 -12.41 -5.48
CA CYS A 288 -3.11 -13.61 -5.72
C CYS A 288 -3.96 -14.88 -5.73
N TYR A 289 -4.96 -14.99 -4.85
CA TYR A 289 -5.90 -16.11 -4.84
C TYR A 289 -6.73 -16.18 -6.12
N ILE A 290 -7.33 -15.05 -6.55
CA ILE A 290 -8.12 -14.97 -7.78
C ILE A 290 -7.24 -15.35 -8.99
N PHE A 291 -6.06 -14.74 -9.09
CA PHE A 291 -5.11 -15.05 -10.17
C PHE A 291 -4.64 -16.51 -10.13
N HIS A 292 -4.40 -17.09 -8.95
CA HIS A 292 -3.95 -18.48 -8.83
C HIS A 292 -4.91 -19.46 -9.50
N ASN A 293 -6.21 -19.28 -9.25
CA ASN A 293 -7.25 -20.14 -9.79
C ASN A 293 -7.51 -19.86 -11.28
N MET A 294 -7.61 -18.59 -11.68
CA MET A 294 -7.82 -18.24 -13.08
C MET A 294 -6.62 -18.62 -13.97
N ALA A 295 -5.40 -18.51 -13.48
CA ALA A 295 -4.21 -18.99 -14.20
C ALA A 295 -4.20 -20.52 -14.34
N TYR A 296 -4.74 -21.25 -13.36
CA TYR A 296 -4.92 -22.70 -13.45
C TYR A 296 -5.96 -23.07 -14.50
N GLU A 297 -7.11 -22.38 -14.54
CA GLU A 297 -8.13 -22.54 -15.58
C GLU A 297 -7.59 -22.20 -16.97
N LEU A 298 -6.88 -21.07 -17.11
CA LEU A 298 -6.23 -20.68 -18.36
C LEU A 298 -5.27 -21.76 -18.86
N HIS A 299 -4.47 -22.36 -17.96
CA HIS A 299 -3.59 -23.45 -18.36
C HIS A 299 -4.37 -24.68 -18.82
N GLY A 300 -5.47 -25.04 -18.15
CA GLY A 300 -6.35 -26.15 -18.56
C GLY A 300 -6.96 -25.92 -19.93
N LEU A 301 -7.50 -24.72 -20.19
CA LEU A 301 -8.06 -24.30 -21.47
C LEU A 301 -7.04 -24.43 -22.61
N LEU A 302 -5.80 -23.98 -22.38
CA LEU A 302 -4.74 -24.06 -23.37
C LEU A 302 -4.15 -25.48 -23.55
N ALA A 303 -4.48 -26.44 -22.68
CA ALA A 303 -3.97 -27.83 -22.75
C ALA A 303 -4.95 -28.80 -23.41
N GLY A 304 -6.25 -28.50 -23.38
CA GLY A 304 -7.29 -29.27 -24.05
C GLY A 304 -8.64 -28.59 -23.90
N ASN A 305 -9.31 -28.32 -25.02
CA ASN A 305 -10.55 -27.53 -25.06
C ASN A 305 -11.80 -28.31 -24.70
N VAL A 306 -11.75 -29.65 -24.74
CA VAL A 306 -12.91 -30.51 -24.54
C VAL A 306 -12.79 -31.14 -23.16
N SER A 307 -13.80 -30.93 -22.32
CA SER A 307 -13.89 -31.69 -21.08
C SER A 307 -14.06 -33.17 -21.41
N ILE A 308 -13.10 -34.00 -21.00
CA ILE A 308 -13.10 -35.47 -21.19
C ILE A 308 -14.42 -36.09 -20.66
N VAL A 309 -15.06 -35.41 -19.69
CA VAL A 309 -16.26 -35.87 -19.00
C VAL A 309 -17.56 -35.39 -19.67
N THR A 310 -17.57 -34.21 -20.32
CA THR A 310 -18.83 -33.59 -20.82
C THR A 310 -18.88 -33.42 -22.34
N GLY A 311 -17.75 -33.53 -23.06
CA GLY A 311 -17.71 -33.36 -24.51
C GLY A 311 -17.91 -31.91 -24.99
N GLU A 312 -18.18 -30.96 -24.09
CA GLU A 312 -18.35 -29.54 -24.41
C GLU A 312 -17.03 -28.76 -24.26
N ASN A 313 -16.99 -27.58 -24.89
CA ASN A 313 -15.90 -26.62 -24.71
C ASN A 313 -15.82 -26.19 -23.25
N ILE A 314 -14.63 -26.29 -22.65
CA ILE A 314 -14.39 -25.87 -21.26
C ILE A 314 -14.71 -24.37 -21.16
N LYS A 315 -15.68 -24.01 -20.32
CA LYS A 315 -15.97 -22.63 -19.91
C LYS A 315 -15.32 -22.36 -18.55
N PRO A 316 -15.01 -21.10 -18.19
CA PRO A 316 -14.57 -20.78 -16.84
C PRO A 316 -15.63 -21.21 -15.82
N SER A 317 -15.21 -21.53 -14.61
CA SER A 317 -16.10 -22.09 -13.59
C SER A 317 -17.31 -21.19 -13.24
N TYR A 318 -17.25 -19.90 -13.55
CA TYR A 318 -18.32 -18.93 -13.30
C TYR A 318 -19.16 -18.58 -14.55
N GLY A 319 -18.97 -19.24 -15.69
CA GLY A 319 -19.91 -19.20 -16.83
C GLY A 319 -19.54 -18.32 -18.02
N GLY A 320 -18.51 -17.47 -17.92
CA GLY A 320 -17.92 -16.77 -19.08
C GLY A 320 -18.82 -15.79 -19.85
N ASP A 321 -19.99 -15.41 -19.31
CA ASP A 321 -20.87 -14.41 -19.91
C ASP A 321 -20.21 -13.01 -19.94
N ASP A 322 -20.71 -12.08 -20.76
CA ASP A 322 -20.22 -10.70 -20.76
C ASP A 322 -20.34 -10.07 -19.35
N GLU A 323 -19.25 -9.44 -18.90
CA GLU A 323 -19.08 -8.87 -17.55
C GLU A 323 -19.23 -9.88 -16.39
N ALA A 324 -19.16 -11.19 -16.67
CA ALA A 324 -19.32 -12.21 -15.63
C ALA A 324 -18.23 -12.13 -14.56
N PHE A 325 -17.00 -11.72 -14.90
CA PHE A 325 -15.92 -11.60 -13.92
C PHE A 325 -16.26 -10.56 -12.84
N LEU A 326 -16.63 -9.35 -13.25
CA LEU A 326 -17.03 -8.28 -12.34
C LEU A 326 -18.23 -8.69 -11.48
N ARG A 327 -19.27 -9.30 -12.10
CA ARG A 327 -20.53 -9.64 -11.42
C ARG A 327 -20.42 -10.84 -10.48
N LYS A 328 -19.68 -11.89 -10.87
CA LYS A 328 -19.65 -13.18 -10.16
C LYS A 328 -18.39 -13.35 -9.29
N VAL A 329 -17.29 -12.65 -9.58
CA VAL A 329 -16.03 -12.75 -8.80
C VAL A 329 -15.83 -11.51 -7.91
N ILE A 330 -15.80 -10.31 -8.49
CA ILE A 330 -15.44 -9.10 -7.73
C ILE A 330 -16.60 -8.59 -6.87
N THR A 331 -17.81 -8.55 -7.42
CA THR A 331 -18.99 -7.98 -6.72
C THR A 331 -19.29 -8.66 -5.38
N PRO A 332 -19.24 -10.00 -5.24
CA PRO A 332 -19.43 -10.65 -3.94
C PRO A 332 -18.42 -10.20 -2.88
N ILE A 333 -17.14 -10.09 -3.25
CA ILE A 333 -16.08 -9.63 -2.34
C ILE A 333 -16.29 -8.15 -1.97
N TYR A 334 -16.62 -7.32 -2.97
CA TYR A 334 -16.92 -5.91 -2.74
C TYR A 334 -18.08 -5.72 -1.76
N ARG A 335 -19.16 -6.50 -1.88
CA ARG A 335 -20.31 -6.46 -0.96
C ARG A 335 -19.92 -6.79 0.49
N VAL A 336 -18.96 -7.69 0.70
CA VAL A 336 -18.41 -7.96 2.04
C VAL A 336 -17.70 -6.72 2.57
N ILE A 337 -16.81 -6.12 1.77
CA ILE A 337 -16.07 -4.89 2.14
C ILE A 337 -17.03 -3.74 2.46
N GLU A 338 -18.05 -3.54 1.61
CA GLU A 338 -19.05 -2.50 1.79
C GLU A 338 -19.85 -2.69 3.09
N LYS A 339 -20.29 -3.92 3.37
CA LYS A 339 -21.06 -4.23 4.60
C LYS A 339 -20.20 -4.05 5.85
N GLU A 340 -18.94 -4.47 5.83
CA GLU A 340 -18.01 -4.25 6.96
C GLU A 340 -17.67 -2.76 7.15
N SER A 341 -17.43 -2.02 6.07
CA SER A 341 -17.19 -0.58 6.11
C SER A 341 -18.38 0.19 6.70
N LYS A 342 -19.62 -0.17 6.31
CA LYS A 342 -20.84 0.42 6.88
C LYS A 342 -20.97 0.19 8.40
N LYS A 343 -20.43 -0.92 8.93
CA LYS A 343 -20.41 -1.18 10.38
C LYS A 343 -19.52 -0.21 11.16
N SER A 344 -18.55 0.43 10.51
CA SER A 344 -17.67 1.44 11.13
C SER A 344 -18.43 2.67 11.65
N ARG A 345 -19.64 2.95 11.13
CA ARG A 345 -20.44 4.15 11.45
C ARG A 345 -19.61 5.44 11.32
N ASN A 346 -18.86 5.57 10.22
CA ASN A 346 -17.94 6.69 9.95
C ASN A 346 -16.88 6.90 11.06
N GLY A 347 -16.30 5.82 11.58
CA GLY A 347 -15.25 5.87 12.60
C GLY A 347 -15.74 6.02 14.04
N LYS A 348 -17.06 6.02 14.29
CA LYS A 348 -17.62 6.09 15.65
C LYS A 348 -17.71 4.74 16.35
N ALA A 349 -17.71 3.64 15.60
CA ALA A 349 -17.74 2.31 16.18
C ALA A 349 -16.35 1.90 16.71
N SER A 350 -16.32 1.16 17.81
CA SER A 350 -15.07 0.56 18.31
C SER A 350 -14.43 -0.28 17.20
N HIS A 351 -13.11 -0.19 17.05
CA HIS A 351 -12.35 -1.01 16.10
C HIS A 351 -12.53 -2.51 16.33
N SER A 352 -13.04 -2.95 17.48
CA SER A 352 -13.39 -4.36 17.74
C SER A 352 -14.65 -4.83 17.02
N ALA A 353 -15.53 -3.92 16.59
CA ALA A 353 -16.87 -4.22 16.11
C ALA A 353 -16.98 -4.36 14.58
N TRP A 354 -15.93 -3.99 13.83
CA TRP A 354 -15.90 -4.01 12.37
C TRP A 354 -14.51 -4.40 11.86
N SER A 355 -14.44 -4.97 10.66
CA SER A 355 -13.19 -5.40 10.02
C SER A 355 -12.79 -4.46 8.88
N ASN A 356 -11.51 -4.12 8.78
CA ASN A 356 -10.98 -3.33 7.67
C ASN A 356 -10.53 -4.24 6.50
N TYR A 357 -10.14 -3.64 5.36
CA TYR A 357 -9.60 -4.37 4.20
C TYR A 357 -8.39 -5.25 4.57
N ASP A 358 -7.55 -4.81 5.50
CA ASP A 358 -6.38 -5.57 5.98
C ASP A 358 -6.82 -6.83 6.77
N ASP A 359 -7.81 -6.69 7.66
CA ASP A 359 -8.40 -7.81 8.41
C ASP A 359 -9.05 -8.84 7.46
N LEU A 360 -9.66 -8.37 6.36
CA LEU A 360 -10.24 -9.25 5.32
C LEU A 360 -9.14 -9.92 4.48
N ASN A 361 -8.05 -9.22 4.20
CA ASN A 361 -6.93 -9.71 3.42
C ASN A 361 -6.15 -10.82 4.15
N GLU A 362 -6.10 -10.74 5.49
CA GLU A 362 -5.50 -11.76 6.35
C GLU A 362 -6.10 -13.16 6.16
N TYR A 363 -7.37 -13.28 5.73
CA TYR A 363 -7.98 -14.56 5.39
C TYR A 363 -7.15 -15.34 4.33
N PHE A 364 -6.55 -14.62 3.38
CA PHE A 364 -5.75 -15.17 2.27
C PHE A 364 -4.29 -15.46 2.64
N TRP A 365 -3.90 -15.27 3.91
CA TRP A 365 -2.58 -15.67 4.42
C TRP A 365 -2.54 -17.15 4.85
N SER A 366 -3.68 -17.83 4.88
CA SER A 366 -3.78 -19.21 5.34
C SER A 366 -4.10 -20.17 4.19
N LEU A 367 -3.75 -21.45 4.36
CA LEU A 367 -4.19 -22.50 3.43
C LEU A 367 -5.71 -22.68 3.42
N ASP A 368 -6.39 -22.21 4.47
CA ASP A 368 -7.84 -22.27 4.59
C ASP A 368 -8.55 -21.40 3.55
N CYS A 369 -7.85 -20.44 2.92
CA CYS A 369 -8.44 -19.65 1.83
C CYS A 369 -8.89 -20.53 0.65
N PHE A 370 -8.22 -21.66 0.39
CA PHE A 370 -8.61 -22.60 -0.66
C PHE A 370 -9.88 -23.39 -0.32
N SER A 371 -10.35 -23.38 0.94
CA SER A 371 -11.66 -23.94 1.30
C SER A 371 -12.83 -23.13 0.74
N LEU A 372 -12.59 -21.87 0.35
CA LEU A 372 -13.58 -21.02 -0.30
C LEU A 372 -14.04 -21.60 -1.65
N GLY A 373 -13.17 -22.40 -2.29
CA GLY A 373 -13.43 -23.02 -3.58
C GLY A 373 -13.28 -22.05 -4.76
N TRP A 374 -13.27 -22.64 -5.95
CA TRP A 374 -13.36 -21.94 -7.24
C TRP A 374 -14.37 -22.70 -8.12
N PRO A 375 -15.54 -22.11 -8.45
CA PRO A 375 -15.97 -20.75 -8.12
C PRO A 375 -16.21 -20.59 -6.61
N MET A 376 -16.12 -19.36 -6.12
CA MET A 376 -16.24 -19.07 -4.69
C MET A 376 -17.62 -19.46 -4.18
N ARG A 377 -17.69 -20.26 -3.10
CA ARG A 377 -18.96 -20.72 -2.54
C ARG A 377 -19.59 -19.65 -1.65
N ASP A 378 -20.89 -19.39 -1.84
CA ASP A 378 -21.66 -18.43 -1.04
C ASP A 378 -21.79 -18.82 0.45
N ASP A 379 -21.61 -20.10 0.78
CA ASP A 379 -21.62 -20.62 2.16
C ASP A 379 -20.24 -20.59 2.84
N GLY A 380 -19.22 -20.10 2.15
CA GLY A 380 -17.86 -19.98 2.66
C GLY A 380 -17.75 -19.06 3.87
N ASP A 381 -16.80 -19.35 4.75
CA ASP A 381 -16.55 -18.57 5.98
C ASP A 381 -16.43 -17.05 5.71
N PHE A 382 -15.81 -16.68 4.59
CA PHE A 382 -15.61 -15.30 4.14
C PHE A 382 -16.93 -14.55 3.83
N PHE A 383 -17.95 -15.22 3.29
CA PHE A 383 -19.23 -14.62 2.88
C PHE A 383 -20.33 -14.73 3.96
N LYS A 384 -20.02 -15.28 5.14
CA LYS A 384 -21.00 -15.37 6.25
C LYS A 384 -21.61 -14.03 6.62
N SER A 385 -20.84 -12.95 6.51
CA SER A 385 -21.31 -11.59 6.77
C SER A 385 -22.37 -11.14 5.77
N THR A 386 -22.41 -11.64 4.53
CA THR A 386 -23.35 -11.23 3.46
C THR A 386 -24.52 -12.20 3.25
N SER A 387 -24.54 -13.35 3.94
CA SER A 387 -25.55 -14.41 3.82
C SER A 387 -27.02 -13.98 4.02
N ASP A 388 -27.27 -12.81 4.63
CA ASP A 388 -28.64 -12.27 4.80
C ASP A 388 -29.29 -11.82 3.47
N LEU A 389 -28.52 -11.49 2.42
CA LEU A 389 -29.05 -10.92 1.17
C LEU A 389 -29.72 -11.95 0.26
N THR A 390 -29.31 -13.22 0.31
CA THR A 390 -29.84 -14.29 -0.54
C THR A 390 -31.10 -14.94 0.02
N GLN A 391 -31.41 -14.76 1.32
CA GLN A 391 -32.67 -15.23 1.92
C GLN A 391 -33.79 -14.19 1.84
N GLY A 392 -33.98 -13.61 0.66
CA GLY A 392 -35.21 -12.92 0.30
C GLY A 392 -36.33 -13.92 -0.01
N ARG A 393 -36.86 -14.63 1.01
CA ARG A 393 -38.22 -15.22 1.12
C ARG A 393 -38.21 -16.40 2.11
N LYS A 394 -38.85 -16.18 3.27
CA LYS A 394 -39.38 -17.19 4.21
C LYS A 394 -38.36 -18.23 4.74
N GLY A 395 -37.44 -17.79 5.59
CA GLY A 395 -36.66 -18.68 6.47
C GLY A 395 -36.36 -17.97 7.79
N ALA A 396 -36.48 -18.68 8.92
CA ALA A 396 -36.24 -18.11 10.25
C ALA A 396 -34.86 -17.46 10.34
N SER A 397 -34.80 -16.24 10.90
CA SER A 397 -33.57 -15.46 11.12
C SER A 397 -32.57 -16.29 11.94
N ARG A 398 -31.63 -16.93 11.25
CA ARG A 398 -30.47 -17.55 11.89
C ARG A 398 -29.56 -16.40 12.29
N LYS A 399 -29.29 -16.23 13.58
CA LYS A 399 -28.41 -15.16 14.10
C LYS A 399 -27.16 -15.08 13.22
N SER A 400 -26.96 -13.94 12.56
CA SER A 400 -25.80 -13.63 11.72
C SER A 400 -24.52 -14.06 12.44
N GLY A 401 -23.88 -15.12 11.95
CA GLY A 401 -22.52 -15.45 12.36
C GLY A 401 -21.65 -14.27 11.96
N LYS A 402 -21.21 -13.47 12.93
CA LYS A 402 -20.21 -12.42 12.67
C LYS A 402 -19.01 -13.12 12.02
N LEU A 403 -18.53 -12.59 10.90
CA LEU A 403 -17.09 -12.67 10.62
C LEU A 403 -16.45 -11.78 11.69
N GLY A 404 -16.42 -12.27 12.94
CA GLY A 404 -15.67 -11.61 13.99
C GLY A 404 -14.24 -11.46 13.49
N LYS A 405 -13.54 -10.39 13.90
CA LYS A 405 -12.13 -10.20 13.57
C LYS A 405 -11.41 -11.53 13.69
N SER A 406 -10.90 -12.00 12.54
CA SER A 406 -10.44 -13.38 12.38
C SER A 406 -9.34 -13.68 13.40
N ASN A 407 -8.41 -12.72 13.56
CA ASN A 407 -7.24 -12.91 14.40
C ASN A 407 -7.10 -11.84 15.49
N PHE A 408 -7.10 -10.54 15.22
CA PHE A 408 -6.74 -9.55 16.26
C PHE A 408 -7.80 -8.47 16.54
N ILE A 409 -8.27 -8.42 17.79
CA ILE A 409 -9.10 -7.34 18.34
C ILE A 409 -8.20 -6.45 19.21
N GLU A 410 -7.87 -5.26 18.71
CA GLU A 410 -7.16 -4.25 19.49
C GLU A 410 -8.08 -3.74 20.62
N THR A 411 -7.81 -4.18 21.85
CA THR A 411 -8.35 -3.52 23.06
C THR A 411 -7.39 -2.41 23.45
N ARG A 412 -7.87 -1.19 23.65
CA ARG A 412 -7.00 -0.06 24.06
C ARG A 412 -7.15 0.19 25.54
N THR A 413 -6.05 0.02 26.28
CA THR A 413 -5.94 0.27 27.73
C THR A 413 -4.60 0.93 28.01
N PHE A 414 -4.48 1.67 29.11
CA PHE A 414 -3.21 2.32 29.49
C PHE A 414 -2.02 1.34 29.58
N TRP A 415 -2.25 0.11 30.03
CA TRP A 415 -1.23 -0.94 30.11
C TRP A 415 -0.65 -1.35 28.74
N HIS A 416 -1.34 -1.06 27.63
CA HIS A 416 -0.80 -1.28 26.29
C HIS A 416 0.37 -0.35 25.96
N ILE A 417 0.46 0.83 26.59
CA ILE A 417 1.62 1.72 26.44
C ILE A 417 2.86 1.06 27.05
N PHE A 418 2.72 0.51 28.26
CA PHE A 418 3.83 -0.17 28.94
C PHE A 418 4.25 -1.43 28.19
N ARG A 419 3.29 -2.21 27.69
CA ARG A 419 3.54 -3.40 26.85
C ARG A 419 4.24 -3.03 25.53
N SER A 420 3.79 -1.99 24.84
CA SER A 420 4.30 -1.65 23.50
C SER A 420 5.70 -1.04 23.53
N PHE A 421 6.04 -0.34 24.62
CA PHE A 421 7.36 0.28 24.82
C PHE A 421 8.18 -0.44 25.90
N ASP A 422 7.98 -1.75 26.08
CA ASP A 422 8.64 -2.60 27.08
C ASP A 422 10.18 -2.44 27.10
N ARG A 423 10.78 -2.41 25.90
CA ARG A 423 12.24 -2.30 25.73
C ARG A 423 12.75 -0.95 26.22
N LEU A 424 11.99 0.12 25.97
CA LEU A 424 12.33 1.47 26.41
C LEU A 424 12.31 1.55 27.94
N TRP A 425 11.22 1.09 28.56
CA TRP A 425 11.07 1.09 30.02
C TRP A 425 12.14 0.24 30.70
N THR A 426 12.35 -0.97 30.19
CA THR A 426 13.39 -1.87 30.71
C THR A 426 14.75 -1.23 30.60
N PHE A 427 15.10 -0.67 29.44
CA PHE A 427 16.39 -0.03 29.23
C PHE A 427 16.64 1.14 30.19
N PHE A 428 15.66 2.03 30.39
CA PHE A 428 15.82 3.15 31.32
C PHE A 428 15.86 2.71 32.78
N LEU A 429 15.05 1.74 33.21
CA LEU A 429 15.08 1.25 34.59
C LEU A 429 16.42 0.56 34.91
N LEU A 430 16.94 -0.25 33.99
CA LEU A 430 18.25 -0.88 34.16
C LEU A 430 19.38 0.16 34.12
N GLY A 431 19.31 1.14 33.21
CA GLY A 431 20.27 2.24 33.15
C GLY A 431 20.29 3.08 34.43
N LEU A 432 19.11 3.37 35.01
CA LEU A 432 18.99 4.04 36.30
C LEU A 432 19.65 3.22 37.42
N GLN A 433 19.41 1.92 37.48
CA GLN A 433 20.02 1.04 38.48
C GLN A 433 21.55 0.99 38.36
N VAL A 434 22.10 0.92 37.14
CA VAL A 434 23.56 1.01 36.90
C VAL A 434 24.11 2.29 37.54
N MET A 435 23.52 3.43 37.19
CA MET A 435 23.98 4.74 37.66
C MET A 435 23.87 4.86 39.18
N PHE A 436 22.79 4.33 39.77
CA PHE A 436 22.59 4.35 41.22
C PHE A 436 23.65 3.52 41.95
N ILE A 437 23.95 2.30 41.49
CA ILE A 437 24.98 1.44 42.09
C ILE A 437 26.35 2.12 42.04
N ILE A 438 26.74 2.66 40.87
CA ILE A 438 28.03 3.33 40.69
C ILE A 438 28.13 4.57 41.59
N ALA A 439 27.07 5.38 41.64
CA ALA A 439 27.05 6.59 42.47
C ALA A 439 27.03 6.27 43.97
N TRP A 440 26.36 5.20 44.38
CA TRP A 440 26.26 4.78 45.79
C TRP A 440 27.59 4.30 46.36
N ASP A 441 28.35 3.52 45.60
CA ASP A 441 29.65 3.01 46.02
C ASP A 441 30.80 4.03 45.80
N GLY A 442 30.54 5.16 45.14
CA GLY A 442 31.55 6.19 44.89
C GLY A 442 32.63 5.77 43.90
N ILE A 443 32.32 4.84 42.99
CA ILE A 443 33.28 4.22 42.07
C ILE A 443 33.57 5.17 40.89
N SER A 444 34.84 5.28 40.50
CA SER A 444 35.25 6.00 39.29
C SER A 444 34.87 5.22 38.03
N ILE A 445 34.49 5.92 36.96
CA ILE A 445 34.05 5.28 35.69
C ILE A 445 35.13 4.35 35.09
N MET A 446 36.41 4.64 35.34
CA MET A 446 37.53 3.81 34.87
C MET A 446 37.65 2.47 35.61
N ASP A 447 37.09 2.35 36.81
CA ASP A 447 37.17 1.16 37.67
C ASP A 447 35.97 0.21 37.52
N ILE A 448 35.07 0.47 36.55
CA ILE A 448 33.84 -0.30 36.33
C ILE A 448 34.12 -1.79 36.02
N PHE A 449 35.26 -2.10 35.38
CA PHE A 449 35.63 -3.48 35.02
C PHE A 449 36.28 -4.27 36.17
N GLN A 450 36.39 -3.68 37.37
CA GLN A 450 36.85 -4.42 38.54
C GLN A 450 35.84 -5.51 38.92
N LYS A 451 36.37 -6.66 39.36
CA LYS A 451 35.59 -7.88 39.62
C LYS A 451 34.45 -7.67 40.63
N ASP A 452 34.70 -6.91 41.69
CA ASP A 452 33.72 -6.65 42.75
C ASP A 452 32.60 -5.72 42.28
N VAL A 453 32.93 -4.76 41.40
CA VAL A 453 31.96 -3.84 40.80
C VAL A 453 31.08 -4.56 39.78
N LEU A 454 31.67 -5.38 38.91
CA LEU A 454 30.93 -6.23 37.98
C LEU A 454 29.97 -7.17 38.71
N TYR A 455 30.38 -7.72 39.87
CA TYR A 455 29.50 -8.54 40.69
C TYR A 455 28.32 -7.72 41.25
N LYS A 456 28.53 -6.50 41.76
CA LYS A 456 27.41 -5.65 42.20
C LYS A 456 26.49 -5.23 41.06
N LEU A 457 27.07 -4.83 39.92
CA LEU A 457 26.34 -4.47 38.70
C LEU A 457 25.53 -5.64 38.16
N SER A 458 25.99 -6.87 38.31
CA SER A 458 25.25 -8.04 37.84
C SER A 458 23.85 -8.19 38.48
N SER A 459 23.56 -7.52 39.60
CA SER A 459 22.21 -7.45 40.19
C SER A 459 21.15 -6.86 39.24
N ILE A 460 21.57 -6.16 38.18
CA ILE A 460 20.70 -5.67 37.09
C ILE A 460 20.00 -6.83 36.37
N PHE A 461 20.60 -8.03 36.32
CA PHE A 461 19.94 -9.17 35.67
C PHE A 461 18.75 -9.68 36.48
N ILE A 462 18.76 -9.50 37.81
CA ILE A 462 17.61 -9.81 38.68
C ILE A 462 16.43 -8.90 38.33
N THR A 463 16.65 -7.58 38.32
CA THR A 463 15.60 -6.62 37.97
C THR A 463 15.12 -6.80 36.54
N ALA A 464 16.03 -7.07 35.59
CA ALA A 464 15.68 -7.39 34.20
C ALA A 464 14.77 -8.63 34.11
N SER A 465 15.03 -9.67 34.91
CA SER A 465 14.19 -10.88 34.93
C SER A 465 12.77 -10.60 35.46
N ILE A 466 12.65 -9.76 36.49
CA ILE A 466 11.36 -9.32 37.05
C ILE A 466 10.57 -8.51 36.01
N LEU A 467 11.23 -7.58 35.32
CA LEU A 467 10.61 -6.78 34.26
C LEU A 467 10.15 -7.65 33.09
N ARG A 468 10.91 -8.68 32.72
CA ARG A 468 10.50 -9.67 31.71
C ARG A 468 9.33 -10.53 32.15
N LEU A 469 9.26 -10.89 33.43
CA LEU A 469 8.09 -11.60 33.96
C LEU A 469 6.85 -10.72 33.88
N LEU A 470 6.95 -9.45 34.31
CA LEU A 470 5.88 -8.46 34.19
C LEU A 470 5.43 -8.31 32.73
N GLN A 471 6.38 -8.17 31.80
CA GLN A 471 6.09 -8.13 30.37
C GLN A 471 5.35 -9.39 29.90
N SER A 472 5.81 -10.58 30.28
CA SER A 472 5.20 -11.84 29.84
C SER A 472 3.78 -12.02 30.40
N ILE A 473 3.53 -11.54 31.63
CA ILE A 473 2.19 -11.51 32.24
C ILE A 473 1.28 -10.53 31.50
N LEU A 474 1.75 -9.31 31.24
CA LEU A 474 1.01 -8.33 30.44
C LEU A 474 0.75 -8.85 29.02
N ASP A 475 1.70 -9.60 28.46
CA ASP A 475 1.57 -10.23 27.16
C ASP A 475 0.42 -11.23 27.14
N LEU A 476 0.30 -12.03 28.21
CA LEU A 476 -0.77 -13.00 28.37
C LEU A 476 -2.13 -12.32 28.61
N VAL A 477 -2.21 -11.40 29.57
CA VAL A 477 -3.46 -10.75 30.01
C VAL A 477 -4.05 -9.86 28.93
N LEU A 478 -3.23 -9.03 28.27
CA LEU A 478 -3.72 -8.08 27.27
C LEU A 478 -4.04 -8.73 25.92
N ASN A 479 -3.40 -9.86 25.58
CA ASN A 479 -3.76 -10.64 24.39
C ASN A 479 -4.95 -11.58 24.61
N PHE A 480 -5.28 -11.91 25.86
CA PHE A 480 -6.39 -12.81 26.22
C PHE A 480 -7.74 -12.41 25.59
N PRO A 481 -8.17 -11.13 25.62
CA PRO A 481 -9.41 -10.72 24.96
C PRO A 481 -9.29 -10.49 23.44
N GLY A 482 -8.07 -10.54 22.87
CA GLY A 482 -7.78 -10.09 21.51
C GLY A 482 -7.92 -11.13 20.39
N TYR A 483 -7.73 -12.42 20.68
CA TYR A 483 -7.73 -13.47 19.66
C TYR A 483 -8.93 -14.41 19.82
N HIS A 484 -9.87 -14.41 18.88
CA HIS A 484 -11.04 -15.30 18.92
C HIS A 484 -10.72 -16.72 18.43
N ARG A 485 -9.64 -16.89 17.63
CA ARG A 485 -9.14 -18.17 17.11
C ARG A 485 -7.67 -18.38 17.53
N TRP A 486 -7.40 -18.65 18.82
CA TRP A 486 -6.04 -19.04 19.21
C TRP A 486 -5.68 -20.39 18.56
N LYS A 487 -4.56 -20.45 17.86
CA LYS A 487 -3.88 -21.73 17.63
C LYS A 487 -3.29 -22.17 18.96
N PHE A 488 -3.46 -23.43 19.34
CA PHE A 488 -2.92 -24.01 20.57
C PHE A 488 -1.43 -23.69 20.76
N THR A 489 -0.67 -23.66 19.65
CA THR A 489 0.75 -23.30 19.62
C THR A 489 1.05 -21.89 20.12
N ASP A 490 0.18 -20.91 19.88
CA ASP A 490 0.39 -19.53 20.33
C ASP A 490 0.06 -19.38 21.84
N VAL A 491 -0.94 -20.13 22.33
CA VAL A 491 -1.25 -20.24 23.78
C VAL A 491 -0.07 -20.81 24.53
N LEU A 492 0.40 -21.96 24.04
CA LEU A 492 1.51 -22.68 24.64
C LEU A 492 2.78 -21.81 24.70
N ARG A 493 3.07 -21.05 23.64
CA ARG A 493 4.22 -20.14 23.62
C ARG A 493 4.15 -19.09 24.73
N ASN A 494 3.01 -18.41 24.88
CA ASN A 494 2.88 -17.33 25.85
C ASN A 494 2.95 -17.87 27.29
N ILE A 495 2.32 -19.02 27.57
CA ILE A 495 2.42 -19.69 28.86
C ILE A 495 3.86 -20.13 29.14
N LEU A 496 4.53 -20.75 28.17
CA LEU A 496 5.91 -21.21 28.34
C LEU A 496 6.89 -20.05 28.57
N LYS A 497 6.66 -18.88 27.94
CA LYS A 497 7.43 -17.66 28.22
C LYS A 497 7.29 -17.21 29.68
N VAL A 498 6.06 -17.19 30.22
CA VAL A 498 5.82 -16.85 31.63
C VAL A 498 6.56 -17.83 32.56
N ILE A 499 6.47 -19.14 32.29
CA ILE A 499 7.16 -20.17 33.09
C ILE A 499 8.68 -19.96 33.06
N VAL A 500 9.27 -19.78 31.87
CA VAL A 500 10.71 -19.56 31.73
C VAL A 500 11.15 -18.28 32.45
N CYS A 501 10.40 -17.19 32.33
CA CYS A 501 10.69 -15.95 33.04
C CYS A 501 10.60 -16.14 34.56
N PHE A 502 9.59 -16.86 35.05
CA PHE A 502 9.42 -17.14 36.48
C PHE A 502 10.58 -17.97 37.04
N ILE A 503 11.04 -18.98 36.30
CA ILE A 503 12.22 -19.76 36.66
C ILE A 503 13.45 -18.86 36.84
N TRP A 504 13.71 -17.94 35.90
CA TRP A 504 14.85 -17.02 36.01
C TRP A 504 14.74 -16.03 37.17
N VAL A 505 13.53 -15.57 37.50
CA VAL A 505 13.26 -14.71 38.67
C VAL A 505 13.57 -15.42 39.99
N ILE A 506 13.50 -16.76 40.04
CA ILE A 506 13.89 -17.52 41.23
C ILE A 506 15.39 -17.83 41.20
N ILE A 507 15.90 -18.32 40.08
CA ILE A 507 17.30 -18.78 39.93
C ILE A 507 18.30 -17.64 40.17
N LEU A 508 18.08 -16.46 39.59
CA LEU A 508 19.07 -15.36 39.66
C LEU A 508 19.23 -14.81 41.10
N PRO A 509 18.17 -14.44 41.83
CA PRO A 509 18.31 -14.03 43.23
C PRO A 509 18.87 -15.13 44.13
N PHE A 510 18.45 -16.39 43.92
CA PHE A 510 18.92 -17.52 44.71
C PHE A 510 20.44 -17.68 44.63
N PHE A 511 21.01 -17.68 43.43
CA PHE A 511 22.46 -17.74 43.23
C PHE A 511 23.18 -16.46 43.66
N TYR A 512 22.53 -15.29 43.59
CA TYR A 512 23.10 -14.02 44.04
C TYR A 512 23.23 -13.96 45.57
N VAL A 513 22.20 -14.40 46.30
CA VAL A 513 22.21 -14.43 47.77
C VAL A 513 23.17 -15.49 48.30
N GLN A 514 23.28 -16.65 47.65
CA GLN A 514 24.25 -17.69 48.00
C GLN A 514 25.70 -17.16 48.03
N SER A 515 26.02 -16.21 47.16
CA SER A 515 27.33 -15.54 47.13
C SER A 515 27.60 -14.61 48.30
N PHE A 516 26.55 -14.14 48.98
CA PHE A 516 26.69 -13.09 49.98
C PHE A 516 27.24 -13.69 51.27
N LYS A 517 28.29 -13.06 51.84
CA LYS A 517 29.02 -13.60 53.01
C LYS A 517 28.10 -13.89 54.22
N GLY A 518 26.99 -13.16 54.37
CA GLY A 518 25.99 -13.31 55.44
C GLY A 518 24.76 -14.21 55.15
N ALA A 519 24.76 -15.05 54.11
CA ALA A 519 23.57 -15.86 53.78
C ALA A 519 23.19 -16.89 54.87
N PRO A 520 21.87 -17.16 55.09
CA PRO A 520 21.36 -18.08 56.12
C PRO A 520 21.99 -19.47 56.03
N GLN A 521 22.35 -20.07 57.17
CA GLN A 521 23.01 -21.38 57.24
C GLN A 521 22.20 -22.51 56.55
N GLY A 522 20.88 -22.51 56.67
CA GLY A 522 20.01 -23.53 56.04
C GLY A 522 20.04 -23.53 54.50
N LEU A 523 20.31 -22.40 53.85
CA LEU A 523 20.49 -22.34 52.39
C LEU A 523 21.90 -22.81 51.96
N LYS A 524 22.90 -22.68 52.83
CA LYS A 524 24.26 -23.17 52.59
C LYS A 524 24.37 -24.69 52.75
N GLU A 525 23.51 -25.31 53.55
CA GLU A 525 23.47 -26.77 53.79
C GLU A 525 22.79 -27.57 52.67
N LEU A 526 21.76 -27.03 52.01
CA LEU A 526 21.07 -27.67 50.87
C LEU A 526 21.96 -27.87 49.62
N LEU A 527 23.14 -27.25 49.58
CA LEU A 527 24.00 -27.13 48.40
C LEU A 527 25.46 -27.57 48.63
N VAL A 528 25.68 -28.52 49.55
CA VAL A 528 27.01 -29.09 49.84
C VAL A 528 27.71 -29.65 48.60
N PHE A 529 26.99 -30.06 47.57
CA PHE A 529 27.53 -30.61 46.31
C PHE A 529 28.37 -29.61 45.50
N PHE A 530 28.16 -28.29 45.63
CA PHE A 530 28.78 -27.28 44.75
C PHE A 530 29.94 -26.49 45.39
N LYS A 531 30.40 -26.90 46.58
CA LYS A 531 31.36 -26.15 47.42
C LYS A 531 32.81 -26.09 46.89
N GLN A 532 33.08 -26.64 45.71
CA GLN A 532 34.45 -26.98 45.27
C GLN A 532 35.16 -25.93 44.41
N ILE A 533 34.50 -24.82 44.04
CA ILE A 533 35.12 -23.78 43.21
C ILE A 533 35.37 -22.52 44.05
N LYS A 534 36.62 -22.28 44.45
CA LYS A 534 37.06 -21.07 45.14
C LYS A 534 37.26 -19.91 44.16
N GLY A 535 36.67 -18.76 44.47
CA GLY A 535 36.56 -17.57 43.62
C GLY A 535 35.10 -17.14 43.49
N ILE A 536 34.81 -15.90 43.03
CA ILE A 536 33.47 -15.36 42.73
C ILE A 536 32.50 -16.50 42.38
N PRO A 537 31.28 -16.63 42.95
CA PRO A 537 30.49 -17.84 42.76
C PRO A 537 30.28 -18.07 41.26
N PRO A 538 30.98 -19.07 40.69
CA PRO A 538 31.02 -19.26 39.26
C PRO A 538 29.63 -19.59 38.73
N LEU A 539 28.78 -20.17 39.58
CA LEU A 539 27.39 -20.51 39.31
C LEU A 539 26.53 -19.30 38.97
N TYR A 540 26.69 -18.18 39.70
CA TYR A 540 25.90 -16.98 39.43
C TYR A 540 26.31 -16.33 38.10
N MET A 541 27.62 -16.18 37.86
CA MET A 541 28.12 -15.64 36.60
C MET A 541 27.79 -16.54 35.40
N LEU A 542 27.80 -17.86 35.58
CA LEU A 542 27.35 -18.82 34.58
C LEU A 542 25.85 -18.69 34.32
N ALA A 543 25.01 -18.56 35.36
CA ALA A 543 23.58 -18.34 35.23
C ALA A 543 23.27 -17.03 34.49
N VAL A 544 24.00 -15.96 34.79
CA VAL A 544 23.93 -14.69 34.07
C VAL A 544 24.33 -14.84 32.60
N ALA A 545 25.42 -15.55 32.31
CA ALA A 545 25.86 -15.80 30.94
C ALA A 545 24.81 -16.58 30.13
N LEU A 546 24.21 -17.62 30.73
CA LEU A 546 23.12 -18.40 30.14
C LEU A 546 21.87 -17.55 29.90
N TYR A 547 21.49 -16.71 30.86
CA TYR A 547 20.37 -15.78 30.73
C TYR A 547 20.58 -14.74 29.62
N MET A 548 21.82 -14.30 29.40
CA MET A 548 22.19 -13.31 28.39
C MET A 548 22.37 -13.89 26.98
N LEU A 549 22.60 -15.19 26.85
CA LEU A 549 22.87 -15.85 25.58
C LEU A 549 21.82 -15.54 24.49
N PRO A 550 20.49 -15.58 24.75
CA PRO A 550 19.49 -15.25 23.73
C PRO A 550 19.55 -13.79 23.27
N ASN A 551 19.89 -12.86 24.19
CA ASN A 551 20.02 -11.43 23.87
C ASN A 551 21.25 -11.14 23.04
N LEU A 552 22.38 -11.80 23.36
CA LEU A 552 23.61 -11.69 22.60
C LEU A 552 23.43 -12.23 21.18
N LEU A 553 22.73 -13.36 21.04
CA LEU A 553 22.36 -13.89 19.73
C LEU A 553 21.47 -12.91 18.95
N ALA A 554 20.45 -12.33 19.60
CA ALA A 554 19.59 -11.33 18.96
C ALA A 554 20.36 -10.08 18.52
N ALA A 555 21.29 -9.59 19.34
CA ALA A 555 22.15 -8.46 19.01
C ALA A 555 23.10 -8.78 17.84
N ALA A 556 23.69 -9.98 17.82
CA ALA A 556 24.50 -10.43 16.69
C ALA A 556 23.67 -10.52 15.39
N LEU A 557 22.47 -11.08 15.45
CA LEU A 557 21.56 -11.14 14.29
C LEU A 557 21.08 -9.75 13.84
N PHE A 558 20.97 -8.79 14.75
CA PHE A 558 20.68 -7.40 14.41
C PHE A 558 21.84 -6.77 13.63
N LEU A 559 23.09 -6.92 14.08
CA LEU A 559 24.27 -6.39 13.38
C LEU A 559 24.49 -7.03 12.00
N PHE A 560 24.05 -8.29 11.82
CA PHE A 560 24.15 -9.02 10.56
C PHE A 560 22.76 -9.27 9.93
N PRO A 561 22.12 -8.24 9.32
CA PRO A 561 20.79 -8.39 8.74
C PRO A 561 20.76 -9.40 7.59
N MET A 562 21.87 -9.65 6.90
CA MET A 562 21.94 -10.71 5.88
C MET A 562 21.67 -12.10 6.47
N LEU A 563 22.29 -12.41 7.62
CA LEU A 563 22.09 -13.68 8.31
C LEU A 563 20.66 -13.76 8.85
N ARG A 564 20.14 -12.67 9.42
CA ARG A 564 18.75 -12.60 9.88
C ARG A 564 17.74 -12.83 8.76
N ARG A 565 17.91 -12.20 7.59
CA ARG A 565 17.07 -12.43 6.39
C ARG A 565 17.13 -13.89 5.94
N TRP A 566 18.30 -14.52 6.01
CA TRP A 566 18.45 -15.94 5.64
C TRP A 566 17.72 -16.85 6.62
N ILE A 567 17.88 -16.65 7.93
CA ILE A 567 17.18 -17.41 8.99
C ILE A 567 15.67 -17.23 8.85
N GLU A 568 15.21 -15.99 8.73
CA GLU A 568 13.79 -15.69 8.60
C GLU A 568 13.21 -16.33 7.34
N ASN A 569 13.91 -16.34 6.20
CA ASN A 569 13.43 -16.97 4.96
C ASN A 569 13.57 -18.50 4.92
N SER A 570 14.32 -19.10 5.85
CA SER A 570 14.51 -20.54 5.90
C SER A 570 13.23 -21.25 6.34
N ASP A 571 12.90 -22.34 5.65
CA ASP A 571 11.77 -23.20 5.99
C ASP A 571 12.18 -24.44 6.80
N TRP A 572 13.45 -24.53 7.19
CA TRP A 572 13.99 -25.66 7.93
C TRP A 572 13.32 -25.83 9.30
N HIS A 573 12.96 -27.06 9.68
CA HIS A 573 12.15 -27.33 10.87
C HIS A 573 12.81 -26.83 12.17
N ILE A 574 14.13 -26.97 12.29
CA ILE A 574 14.88 -26.52 13.48
C ILE A 574 14.85 -24.99 13.59
N VAL A 575 15.12 -24.28 12.49
CA VAL A 575 15.04 -22.82 12.44
C VAL A 575 13.62 -22.34 12.73
N ARG A 576 12.60 -23.06 12.22
CA ARG A 576 11.20 -22.77 12.47
C ARG A 576 10.83 -22.90 13.96
N LEU A 577 11.35 -23.91 14.66
CA LEU A 577 11.14 -24.08 16.09
C LEU A 577 11.78 -22.94 16.90
N PHE A 578 13.04 -22.58 16.60
CA PHE A 578 13.71 -21.46 17.25
C PHE A 578 13.02 -20.12 16.96
N LEU A 579 12.59 -19.89 15.72
CA LEU A 579 11.83 -18.70 15.36
C LEU A 579 10.47 -18.68 16.05
N TRP A 580 9.76 -19.82 16.15
CA TRP A 580 8.47 -19.88 16.85
C TRP A 580 8.56 -19.35 18.28
N TRP A 581 9.65 -19.63 19.00
CA TRP A 581 9.91 -19.09 20.34
C TRP A 581 10.06 -17.56 20.33
N SER A 582 10.79 -17.02 19.36
CA SER A 582 11.11 -15.59 19.24
C SER A 582 9.97 -14.75 18.66
N GLN A 583 9.46 -15.12 17.47
CA GLN A 583 8.46 -14.38 16.70
C GLN A 583 7.46 -15.31 15.99
N PRO A 584 6.15 -15.01 15.99
CA PRO A 584 5.20 -15.72 15.15
C PRO A 584 5.52 -15.52 13.66
N ARG A 585 5.29 -16.55 12.86
CA ARG A 585 5.51 -16.50 11.40
C ARG A 585 4.38 -15.71 10.75
N ILE A 586 4.61 -14.42 10.55
CA ILE A 586 3.69 -13.53 9.82
C ILE A 586 4.10 -13.50 8.34
N TYR A 587 3.11 -13.38 7.45
CA TYR A 587 3.35 -13.27 6.01
C TYR A 587 3.98 -11.91 5.65
N VAL A 588 3.39 -10.82 6.17
CA VAL A 588 3.79 -9.44 5.92
C VAL A 588 5.08 -9.09 6.67
N GLY A 589 6.01 -8.41 5.99
CA GLY A 589 7.25 -7.88 6.57
C GLY A 589 8.40 -8.88 6.75
N ARG A 590 8.23 -10.15 6.34
CA ARG A 590 9.27 -11.19 6.50
C ARG A 590 10.50 -10.90 5.64
N GLY A 591 11.68 -10.87 6.26
CA GLY A 591 12.94 -10.58 5.56
C GLY A 591 13.05 -9.17 4.98
N MET A 592 12.13 -8.27 5.37
CA MET A 592 12.15 -6.86 4.99
C MET A 592 13.03 -6.07 5.97
N HIS A 593 14.34 -6.34 5.94
CA HIS A 593 15.30 -5.54 6.69
C HIS A 593 15.99 -4.55 5.77
N GLU A 594 16.16 -3.34 6.29
CA GLU A 594 16.93 -2.29 5.66
C GLU A 594 18.37 -2.69 5.36
N SER A 595 19.02 -1.90 4.50
CA SER A 595 20.43 -2.07 4.18
C SER A 595 21.32 -1.98 5.43
N GLN A 596 22.45 -2.70 5.44
CA GLN A 596 23.42 -2.65 6.55
C GLN A 596 23.90 -1.23 6.84
N TYR A 597 24.08 -0.43 5.78
CA TYR A 597 24.50 0.96 5.90
C TYR A 597 23.48 1.81 6.65
N ALA A 598 22.20 1.72 6.28
CA ALA A 598 21.13 2.44 6.96
C ALA A 598 21.03 2.01 8.44
N LEU A 599 21.18 0.72 8.72
CA LEU A 599 21.16 0.18 10.08
C LEU A 599 22.31 0.71 10.95
N LEU A 600 23.53 0.74 10.42
CA LEU A 600 24.71 1.24 11.14
C LEU A 600 24.58 2.74 11.42
N LYS A 601 24.14 3.50 10.42
CA LYS A 601 23.84 4.94 10.53
C LYS A 601 22.84 5.20 11.65
N TYR A 602 21.75 4.43 11.66
CA TYR A 602 20.72 4.51 12.69
C TYR A 602 21.24 4.14 14.09
N THR A 603 22.01 3.05 14.18
CA THR A 603 22.58 2.58 15.44
C THR A 603 23.55 3.61 16.02
N PHE A 604 24.40 4.21 15.17
CA PHE A 604 25.33 5.24 15.58
C PHE A 604 24.63 6.48 16.16
N PHE A 605 23.54 6.92 15.51
CA PHE A 605 22.72 8.03 16.00
C PHE A 605 22.22 7.78 17.42
N TRP A 606 21.60 6.63 17.67
CA TRP A 606 21.06 6.31 19.00
C TRP A 606 22.13 6.06 20.05
N VAL A 607 23.25 5.40 19.70
CA VAL A 607 24.36 5.19 20.65
C VAL A 607 24.92 6.51 21.13
N LEU A 608 25.15 7.48 20.23
CA LEU A 608 25.69 8.79 20.58
C LEU A 608 24.71 9.61 21.43
N LEU A 609 23.42 9.60 21.07
CA LEU A 609 22.35 10.25 21.82
C LEU A 609 22.24 9.67 23.24
N LEU A 610 22.14 8.35 23.35
CA LEU A 610 21.97 7.67 24.64
C LEU A 610 23.21 7.80 25.52
N ALA A 611 24.42 7.73 24.95
CA ALA A 611 25.65 7.96 25.70
C ALA A 611 25.69 9.36 26.31
N SER A 612 25.33 10.39 25.52
CA SER A 612 25.26 11.78 26.00
C SER A 612 24.20 11.96 27.09
N LYS A 613 23.02 11.38 26.89
CA LYS A 613 21.93 11.37 27.89
C LYS A 613 22.39 10.75 29.20
N PHE A 614 22.91 9.52 29.19
CA PHE A 614 23.31 8.85 30.44
C PHE A 614 24.47 9.53 31.15
N LEU A 615 25.41 10.11 30.40
CA LEU A 615 26.49 10.88 30.99
C LEU A 615 25.94 12.10 31.74
N PHE A 616 25.01 12.83 31.12
CA PHE A 616 24.34 13.96 31.74
C PHE A 616 23.52 13.55 32.97
N SER A 617 22.67 12.51 32.84
CA SER A 617 21.87 12.00 33.95
C SER A 617 22.75 11.54 35.13
N PHE A 618 23.87 10.87 34.86
CA PHE A 618 24.76 10.41 35.93
C PHE A 618 25.39 11.57 36.71
N TYR A 619 26.00 12.54 36.01
CA TYR A 619 26.74 13.62 36.66
C TYR A 619 25.84 14.69 37.27
N VAL A 620 24.73 15.04 36.60
CA VAL A 620 23.87 16.17 37.00
C VAL A 620 22.71 15.72 37.88
N GLN A 621 22.10 14.56 37.58
CA GLN A 621 20.90 14.11 38.29
C GLN A 621 21.26 13.17 39.44
N ILE A 622 21.89 12.02 39.17
CA ILE A 622 21.99 10.91 40.13
C ILE A 622 23.10 11.13 41.17
N LYS A 623 24.33 11.45 40.74
CA LYS A 623 25.49 11.57 41.64
C LYS A 623 25.31 12.62 42.75
N PRO A 624 24.76 13.83 42.49
CA PRO A 624 24.56 14.84 43.53
C PRO A 624 23.52 14.45 44.60
N LEU A 625 22.53 13.61 44.25
CA LEU A 625 21.45 13.19 45.15
C LEU A 625 21.86 12.12 46.15
N VAL A 626 22.87 11.31 45.82
CA VAL A 626 23.30 10.20 46.67
C VAL A 626 23.80 10.68 48.03
N LYS A 627 24.56 11.77 48.08
CA LYS A 627 25.11 12.29 49.35
C LYS A 627 23.99 12.79 50.29
N PRO A 628 23.08 13.70 49.87
CA PRO A 628 21.89 14.05 50.66
C PRO A 628 21.04 12.84 51.06
N THR A 629 20.91 11.83 50.18
CA THR A 629 20.15 10.62 50.49
C THR A 629 20.78 9.82 51.63
N LYS A 630 22.12 9.66 51.63
CA LYS A 630 22.84 9.00 52.74
C LYS A 630 22.73 9.79 54.03
N ASP A 631 22.79 11.13 53.95
CA ASP A 631 22.65 12.01 55.10
C ASP A 631 21.25 11.91 55.71
N ILE A 632 20.18 11.95 54.89
CA ILE A 632 18.78 11.79 55.34
C ILE A 632 18.51 10.40 55.93
N MET A 633 19.10 9.35 55.36
CA MET A 633 18.95 7.98 55.85
C MET A 633 19.73 7.71 57.15
N SER A 634 20.74 8.52 57.49
CA SER A 634 21.51 8.35 58.72
C SER A 634 20.81 8.94 59.96
N ILE A 635 19.84 9.82 59.77
CA ILE A 635 19.04 10.42 60.84
C ILE A 635 18.01 9.39 61.34
N GLN A 636 18.14 8.96 62.59
CA GLN A 636 17.18 8.08 63.28
C GLN A 636 16.38 8.90 64.29
N HIS A 637 15.05 8.78 64.25
CA HIS A 637 14.05 9.58 65.01
C HIS A 637 13.90 11.03 64.53
N VAL A 638 12.86 11.27 63.74
CA VAL A 638 12.43 12.62 63.30
C VAL A 638 10.97 12.80 63.70
N ASP A 639 10.69 13.79 64.56
CA ASP A 639 9.33 14.19 64.88
C ASP A 639 8.80 15.08 63.75
N TYR A 640 8.04 14.49 62.83
CA TYR A 640 7.40 15.24 61.75
C TYR A 640 6.27 16.10 62.30
N ALA A 641 6.30 17.41 62.03
CA ALA A 641 5.23 18.35 62.44
C ALA A 641 3.85 17.97 61.88
N TRP A 642 3.79 17.27 60.75
CA TRP A 642 2.57 16.70 60.16
C TRP A 642 2.28 15.29 60.69
N HIS A 643 2.09 15.20 62.00
CA HIS A 643 1.82 13.94 62.72
C HIS A 643 0.57 13.15 62.23
N GLU A 644 -0.41 13.79 61.57
CA GLU A 644 -1.62 13.12 61.06
C GLU A 644 -1.35 12.15 59.91
N PHE A 645 -0.38 12.43 59.04
CA PHE A 645 -0.04 11.56 57.91
C PHE A 645 1.04 10.54 58.25
N PHE A 646 1.91 10.85 59.23
CA PHE A 646 3.06 10.02 59.60
C PHE A 646 3.23 9.94 61.13
N PRO A 647 2.25 9.35 61.85
CA PRO A 647 2.19 9.47 63.31
C PRO A 647 3.34 8.80 64.08
N ASN A 648 4.22 8.04 63.43
CA ASN A 648 5.44 7.44 64.03
C ASN A 648 6.40 6.91 62.93
N ALA A 649 6.89 7.76 62.03
CA ALA A 649 7.81 7.33 60.98
C ALA A 649 9.25 7.13 61.51
N ARG A 650 9.60 5.88 61.86
CA ARG A 650 10.97 5.52 62.30
C ARG A 650 12.05 5.74 61.23
N ASN A 651 11.69 5.70 59.94
CA ASN A 651 12.61 5.84 58.82
C ASN A 651 12.14 6.92 57.83
N ASN A 652 13.06 7.78 57.37
CA ASN A 652 12.80 8.96 56.54
C ASN A 652 12.52 8.66 55.04
N TYR A 653 11.84 7.55 54.74
CA TYR A 653 11.63 7.12 53.35
C TYR A 653 10.77 8.08 52.53
N CYS A 654 9.80 8.75 53.14
CA CYS A 654 8.94 9.71 52.45
C CYS A 654 9.71 10.96 51.99
N ALA A 655 10.64 11.46 52.82
CA ALA A 655 11.50 12.58 52.46
C ALA A 655 12.45 12.21 51.30
N VAL A 656 12.99 11.00 51.31
CA VAL A 656 13.78 10.47 50.19
C VAL A 656 12.91 10.35 48.92
N GLY A 657 11.69 9.83 49.03
CA GLY A 657 10.74 9.75 47.92
C GLY A 657 10.42 11.12 47.30
N ALA A 658 10.19 12.13 48.13
CA ALA A 658 9.94 13.50 47.69
C ALA A 658 11.16 14.15 47.01
N LEU A 659 12.37 13.86 47.48
CA LEU A 659 13.62 14.32 46.87
C LEU A 659 13.86 13.69 45.49
N TRP A 660 13.61 12.38 45.36
CA TRP A 660 13.88 11.64 44.12
C TRP A 660 12.78 11.79 43.06
N GLY A 661 11.51 11.95 43.46
CA GLY A 661 10.36 11.97 42.55
C GLY A 661 10.49 12.92 41.36
N PRO A 662 10.75 14.23 41.56
CA PRO A 662 10.92 15.19 40.46
C PRO A 662 12.09 14.83 39.53
N VAL A 663 13.20 14.36 40.09
CA VAL A 663 14.40 14.03 39.32
C VAL A 663 14.19 12.79 38.46
N LEU A 664 13.52 11.76 39.00
CA LEU A 664 13.14 10.58 38.25
C LEU A 664 12.18 10.93 37.10
N MET A 665 11.26 11.88 37.31
CA MET A 665 10.38 12.36 36.24
C MET A 665 11.16 13.04 35.12
N VAL A 666 12.12 13.91 35.47
CA VAL A 666 13.01 14.55 34.48
C VAL A 666 13.85 13.52 33.73
N TYR A 667 14.35 12.49 34.41
CA TYR A 667 15.14 11.42 33.79
C TYR A 667 14.40 10.66 32.67
N PHE A 668 13.09 10.46 32.80
CA PHE A 668 12.30 9.84 31.73
C PHE A 668 12.01 10.82 30.59
N MET A 669 11.74 12.09 30.90
CA MET A 669 11.37 13.13 29.93
C MET A 669 12.56 13.68 29.12
N ASP A 670 13.77 13.71 29.71
CA ASP A 670 14.96 14.34 29.11
C ASP A 670 15.38 13.69 27.78
N THR A 671 14.98 12.45 27.50
CA THR A 671 15.24 11.76 26.22
C THR A 671 14.68 12.56 25.04
N GLN A 672 13.53 13.21 25.21
CA GLN A 672 12.91 14.02 24.16
C GLN A 672 13.76 15.26 23.83
N ILE A 673 14.37 15.87 24.86
CA ILE A 673 15.26 17.02 24.71
C ILE A 673 16.52 16.61 23.95
N TRP A 674 17.16 15.52 24.38
CA TRP A 674 18.34 14.99 23.69
C TRP A 674 18.03 14.58 22.25
N TYR A 675 16.86 13.97 22.02
CA TYR A 675 16.41 13.65 20.67
C TYR A 675 16.22 14.90 19.81
N ALA A 676 15.60 15.97 20.32
CA ALA A 676 15.44 17.22 19.58
C ALA A 676 16.79 17.85 19.20
N ILE A 677 17.77 17.85 20.11
CA ILE A 677 19.12 18.38 19.86
C ILE A 677 19.83 17.54 18.79
N PHE A 678 19.87 16.20 18.95
CA PHE A 678 20.56 15.34 18.00
C PHE A 678 19.85 15.29 16.64
N SER A 679 18.52 15.30 16.61
CA SER A 679 17.74 15.31 15.36
C SER A 679 17.95 16.62 14.59
N THR A 680 18.03 17.77 15.26
CA THR A 680 18.30 19.06 14.59
C THR A 680 19.74 19.15 14.08
N LEU A 681 20.73 18.67 14.85
CA LEU A 681 22.12 18.59 14.40
C LEU A 681 22.28 17.64 13.20
N TYR A 682 21.72 16.43 13.33
CA TYR A 682 21.82 15.40 12.30
C TYR A 682 21.07 15.82 11.04
N GLY A 683 19.83 16.31 11.18
CA GLY A 683 19.04 16.86 10.08
C GLY A 683 19.70 18.07 9.42
N GLY A 684 20.38 18.92 10.20
CA GLY A 684 21.18 20.04 9.67
C GLY A 684 22.37 19.58 8.83
N ILE A 685 23.10 18.54 9.28
CA ILE A 685 24.22 17.95 8.54
C ILE A 685 23.72 17.30 7.25
N VAL A 686 22.66 16.49 7.31
CA VAL A 686 22.07 15.85 6.12
C VAL A 686 21.53 16.91 5.15
N GLY A 687 20.80 17.91 5.65
CA GLY A 687 20.33 19.02 4.84
C GLY A 687 21.46 19.79 4.15
N ALA A 688 22.59 19.98 4.83
CA ALA A 688 23.78 20.58 4.23
C ALA A 688 24.40 19.69 3.12
N PHE A 689 24.48 18.37 3.32
CA PHE A 689 24.97 17.42 2.31
C PHE A 689 24.05 17.32 1.10
N ASP A 690 22.74 17.27 1.33
CA ASP A 690 21.71 17.21 0.29
C ASP A 690 21.45 18.60 -0.33
N ARG A 691 22.17 19.63 0.13
CA ARG A 691 22.01 21.04 -0.28
C ARG A 691 20.57 21.54 -0.14
N LEU A 692 19.79 20.91 0.74
CA LEU A 692 18.45 21.34 1.11
C LEU A 692 18.58 22.66 1.87
N GLY A 693 18.09 23.72 1.25
CA GLY A 693 18.32 25.09 1.72
C GLY A 693 19.56 25.76 1.14
N GLU A 694 20.11 25.31 -0.01
CA GLU A 694 21.02 26.14 -0.83
C GLU A 694 20.29 27.39 -1.32
N ILE A 695 18.98 27.32 -1.58
CA ILE A 695 18.18 28.48 -1.98
C ILE A 695 17.41 29.02 -0.77
N ARG A 696 18.05 29.92 0.00
CA ARG A 696 17.41 30.56 1.18
C ARG A 696 16.75 31.90 0.85
N THR A 697 17.08 32.49 -0.29
CA THR A 697 16.62 33.83 -0.67
C THR A 697 16.13 33.84 -2.12
N LEU A 698 15.14 34.70 -2.40
CA LEU A 698 14.61 34.91 -3.74
C LEU A 698 15.70 35.35 -4.73
N SER A 699 16.72 36.07 -4.25
CA SER A 699 17.88 36.48 -5.06
C SER A 699 18.72 35.28 -5.51
N MET A 700 18.94 34.30 -4.62
CA MET A 700 19.67 33.08 -4.93
C MET A 700 18.84 32.11 -5.79
N LEU A 701 17.51 32.10 -5.63
CA LEU A 701 16.60 31.41 -6.55
C LEU A 701 16.72 32.01 -7.95
N ARG A 702 16.67 33.35 -8.07
CA ARG A 702 16.73 34.07 -9.34
C ARG A 702 18.04 33.85 -10.09
N SER A 703 19.18 33.79 -9.39
CA SER A 703 20.48 33.53 -10.02
C SER A 703 20.61 32.10 -10.52
N ARG A 704 20.04 31.11 -9.80
CA ARG A 704 20.03 29.70 -10.21
C ARG A 704 18.92 29.36 -11.20
N PHE A 705 17.83 30.13 -11.25
CA PHE A 705 16.74 29.94 -12.20
C PHE A 705 17.22 30.00 -13.65
N GLN A 706 18.24 30.83 -13.93
CA GLN A 706 18.88 30.88 -15.25
C GLN A 706 19.60 29.58 -15.64
N SER A 707 20.03 28.77 -14.66
CA SER A 707 20.67 27.47 -14.89
C SER A 707 19.70 26.28 -14.87
N LEU A 708 18.45 26.50 -14.44
CA LEU A 708 17.43 25.47 -14.29
C LEU A 708 17.08 24.76 -15.61
N PRO A 709 16.93 25.45 -16.77
CA PRO A 709 16.62 24.77 -18.03
C PRO A 709 17.68 23.76 -18.49
N GLY A 710 18.96 24.04 -18.24
CA GLY A 710 20.06 23.15 -18.61
C GLY A 710 20.12 21.90 -17.72
N VAL A 711 19.91 22.05 -16.42
CA VAL A 711 19.85 20.92 -15.47
C VAL A 711 18.60 20.06 -15.71
N PHE A 712 17.48 20.69 -16.03
CA PHE A 712 16.24 19.99 -16.32
C PHE A 712 16.33 19.15 -17.60
N ASN A 713 16.85 19.70 -18.70
CA ASN A 713 17.01 18.94 -19.94
C ASN A 713 18.03 17.81 -19.83
N THR A 714 19.09 17.99 -19.04
CA THR A 714 20.06 16.90 -18.77
C THR A 714 19.47 15.76 -17.95
N CYS A 715 18.46 16.03 -17.10
CA CYS A 715 17.71 15.00 -16.37
C CYS A 715 16.64 14.31 -17.23
N LEU A 716 15.97 15.06 -18.12
CA LEU A 716 14.93 14.54 -19.02
C LEU A 716 15.49 13.75 -20.21
N VAL A 717 16.64 14.16 -20.74
CA VAL A 717 17.37 13.47 -21.82
C VAL A 717 18.76 13.15 -21.30
N PRO A 718 18.98 11.96 -20.69
CA PRO A 718 20.32 11.54 -20.30
C PRO A 718 21.14 11.39 -21.58
N SER A 719 22.09 12.30 -21.80
CA SER A 719 23.10 12.09 -22.85
C SER A 719 23.85 10.79 -22.54
N ASN A 720 24.08 9.95 -23.57
CA ASN A 720 24.70 8.62 -23.51
C ASN A 720 26.13 8.58 -22.90
N LYS A 721 26.63 9.67 -22.31
CA LYS A 721 27.96 9.72 -21.69
C LYS A 721 27.87 9.27 -20.24
N LYS A 722 28.28 8.01 -20.03
CA LYS A 722 28.69 7.33 -18.78
C LYS A 722 28.47 8.13 -17.47
N LYS A 723 27.57 7.63 -16.62
CA LYS A 723 27.52 7.97 -15.19
C LYS A 723 28.85 7.59 -14.51
N GLY A 724 29.74 8.57 -14.36
CA GLY A 724 30.98 8.48 -13.61
C GLY A 724 31.22 9.78 -12.84
N ARG A 725 31.12 9.68 -11.51
CA ARG A 725 31.65 10.53 -10.43
C ARG A 725 32.27 11.92 -10.75
N PHE A 726 31.88 12.89 -9.91
CA PHE A 726 32.43 14.23 -9.69
C PHE A 726 32.10 15.32 -10.73
N PHE A 727 31.07 16.12 -10.44
CA PHE A 727 30.78 17.39 -11.10
C PHE A 727 31.64 18.52 -10.51
N PHE A 728 32.88 18.62 -10.97
CA PHE A 728 33.60 19.90 -11.07
C PHE A 728 34.52 19.83 -12.29
N SER A 729 33.97 20.05 -13.49
CA SER A 729 34.75 20.63 -14.58
C SER A 729 33.99 21.82 -15.16
N LYS A 730 34.64 22.98 -15.04
CA LYS A 730 34.37 24.14 -15.89
C LYS A 730 34.60 23.69 -17.34
N GLN A 731 33.54 23.64 -18.13
CA GLN A 731 33.67 23.79 -19.58
C GLN A 731 32.58 24.73 -20.07
N SER A 732 32.85 26.01 -19.82
CA SER A 732 32.18 27.14 -20.43
C SER A 732 32.64 27.28 -21.89
N SER A 733 32.04 26.53 -22.81
CA SER A 733 31.97 26.86 -24.25
C SER A 733 31.16 25.80 -25.02
N GLU A 734 29.85 25.76 -24.81
CA GLU A 734 28.92 25.15 -25.78
C GLU A 734 27.78 26.14 -26.05
N ASN A 735 27.40 26.20 -27.32
CA ASN A 735 26.84 27.35 -28.06
C ASN A 735 25.61 28.02 -27.42
N SER A 736 25.54 29.36 -27.50
CA SER A 736 24.39 30.18 -27.03
C SER A 736 23.04 29.76 -27.66
N ALA A 737 23.07 29.15 -28.85
CA ALA A 737 21.90 28.60 -29.53
C ALA A 737 21.32 27.34 -28.84
N SER A 738 22.15 26.45 -28.26
CA SER A 738 21.65 25.26 -27.54
C SER A 738 20.91 25.69 -26.27
N ARG A 739 21.44 26.68 -25.53
CA ARG A 739 20.79 27.20 -24.32
C ARG A 739 19.42 27.81 -24.59
N ARG A 740 19.22 28.49 -25.73
CA ARG A 740 17.89 29.01 -26.11
C ARG A 740 16.91 27.89 -26.45
N SER A 741 17.35 26.88 -27.20
CA SER A 741 16.53 25.70 -27.52
C SER A 741 16.17 24.92 -26.26
N GLU A 742 17.13 24.73 -25.35
CA GLU A 742 16.94 24.11 -24.05
C GLU A 742 15.97 24.90 -23.16
N ALA A 743 16.11 26.23 -23.12
CA ALA A 743 15.20 27.11 -22.39
C ALA A 743 13.78 27.11 -22.97
N ALA A 744 13.64 27.01 -24.30
CA ALA A 744 12.34 26.92 -24.96
C ALA A 744 11.62 25.60 -24.61
N LYS A 745 12.33 24.47 -24.65
CA LYS A 745 11.80 23.15 -24.24
C LYS A 745 11.40 23.12 -22.77
N PHE A 746 12.24 23.67 -21.90
CA PHE A 746 11.91 23.84 -20.49
C PHE A 746 10.67 24.71 -20.31
N GLY A 747 10.60 25.85 -21.00
CA GLY A 747 9.48 26.77 -20.93
C GLY A 747 8.17 26.14 -21.37
N GLN A 748 8.15 25.36 -22.45
CA GLN A 748 6.95 24.64 -22.90
C GLN A 748 6.43 23.68 -21.82
N LEU A 749 7.30 22.82 -21.29
CA LEU A 749 6.90 21.84 -20.29
C LEU A 749 6.56 22.49 -18.94
N TRP A 750 7.34 23.49 -18.53
CA TRP A 750 7.10 24.24 -17.29
C TRP A 750 5.79 25.02 -17.35
N ASN A 751 5.46 25.63 -18.49
CA ASN A 751 4.20 26.33 -18.67
C ASN A 751 3.01 25.37 -18.59
N GLU A 752 3.10 24.18 -19.21
CA GLU A 752 2.05 23.16 -19.08
C GLU A 752 1.86 22.68 -17.64
N ILE A 753 2.95 22.48 -16.90
CA ILE A 753 2.88 22.14 -15.46
C ILE A 753 2.17 23.23 -14.67
N ILE A 754 2.50 24.50 -14.91
CA ILE A 754 1.87 25.64 -14.22
C ILE A 754 0.41 25.81 -14.64
N CYS A 755 0.08 25.60 -15.91
CA CYS A 755 -1.29 25.59 -16.40
C CYS A 755 -2.09 24.47 -15.74
N SER A 756 -1.54 23.26 -15.65
CA SER A 756 -2.16 22.13 -14.95
C SER A 756 -2.40 22.45 -13.47
N PHE A 757 -1.43 23.05 -12.77
CA PHE A 757 -1.62 23.48 -11.38
C PHE A 757 -2.65 24.61 -11.20
N ARG A 758 -2.86 25.44 -12.23
CA ARG A 758 -3.93 26.45 -12.24
C ARG A 758 -5.30 25.83 -12.53
N GLU A 759 -5.36 24.86 -13.43
CA GLU A 759 -6.58 24.10 -13.74
C GLU A 759 -7.03 23.23 -12.56
N GLU A 760 -6.08 22.66 -11.81
CA GLU A 760 -6.32 21.92 -10.56
C GLU A 760 -6.51 22.83 -9.32
N ASP A 761 -6.58 24.16 -9.52
CA ASP A 761 -6.88 25.17 -8.49
C ASP A 761 -5.88 25.24 -7.30
N LEU A 762 -4.65 24.73 -7.49
CA LEU A 762 -3.57 24.77 -6.48
C LEU A 762 -2.88 26.15 -6.37
N ILE A 763 -2.95 26.94 -7.45
CA ILE A 763 -2.35 28.27 -7.56
C ILE A 763 -3.38 29.22 -8.17
N SER A 764 -4.41 29.56 -7.40
CA SER A 764 -5.48 30.48 -7.84
C SER A 764 -5.48 31.76 -7.00
N ASP A 765 -5.39 32.91 -7.69
CA ASP A 765 -5.55 34.26 -7.11
C ASP A 765 -7.02 34.72 -7.05
N ARG A 766 -7.98 33.83 -7.37
CA ARG A 766 -9.40 34.16 -7.25
C ARG A 766 -9.82 34.12 -5.78
N LYS A 767 -9.76 35.29 -5.14
CA LYS A 767 -10.57 35.61 -3.96
C LYS A 767 -12.04 35.32 -4.29
N ASP A 768 -12.56 34.19 -3.80
CA ASP A 768 -13.86 34.09 -3.11
C ASP A 768 -14.09 32.67 -2.60
N LEU A 769 -13.75 32.49 -1.33
CA LEU A 769 -14.22 31.39 -0.48
C LEU A 769 -15.63 31.75 0.02
N ARG A 770 -16.68 31.11 -0.50
CA ARG A 770 -17.89 30.79 0.29
C ARG A 770 -18.39 29.39 -0.05
N ASP A 771 -18.29 28.54 0.98
CA ASP A 771 -19.05 27.30 1.22
C ASP A 771 -18.87 26.10 0.28
N LYS A 772 -17.72 25.41 0.40
CA LYS A 772 -17.68 23.93 0.47
C LYS A 772 -16.56 23.46 1.40
N PRO A 773 -16.83 22.61 2.42
CA PRO A 773 -15.79 22.00 3.23
C PRO A 773 -15.22 20.79 2.48
N PHE A 774 -14.20 20.99 1.64
CA PHE A 774 -13.41 19.88 1.14
C PHE A 774 -12.28 19.55 2.13
N ARG A 775 -12.53 18.48 2.88
CA ARG A 775 -11.49 17.67 3.51
C ARG A 775 -10.55 17.16 2.42
N PHE A 776 -9.26 17.46 2.55
CA PHE A 776 -8.21 16.70 1.87
C PHE A 776 -8.36 15.21 2.24
N ILE A 777 -8.76 14.39 1.26
CA ILE A 777 -8.36 12.99 1.21
C ILE A 777 -7.05 12.99 0.41
N THR A 778 -5.95 12.99 1.13
CA THR A 778 -4.65 12.59 0.63
C THR A 778 -4.71 11.12 0.25
N SER A 779 -4.91 10.79 -1.03
CA SER A 779 -4.70 9.44 -1.55
C SER A 779 -4.31 9.48 -3.02
N SER A 780 -2.99 9.54 -3.29
CA SER A 780 -2.29 8.76 -4.33
C SER A 780 -0.91 9.29 -4.72
N LEU A 781 -0.16 9.86 -3.77
CA LEU A 781 1.30 9.85 -3.77
C LEU A 781 1.70 9.64 -2.30
N PRO A 782 2.34 8.54 -1.92
CA PRO A 782 2.84 8.41 -0.57
C PRO A 782 3.83 9.56 -0.32
N PRO A 783 3.69 10.33 0.77
CA PRO A 783 4.76 11.20 1.19
C PRO A 783 5.98 10.34 1.45
N LEU A 784 7.07 10.62 0.73
CA LEU A 784 8.41 10.25 1.14
C LEU A 784 8.72 11.02 2.44
N CYS A 785 8.12 10.58 3.55
CA CYS A 785 8.61 10.85 4.89
C CYS A 785 9.97 10.17 4.99
N PHE A 786 11.03 10.95 4.79
CA PHE A 786 12.27 10.74 5.52
C PHE A 786 11.99 11.05 7.00
N ASP A 787 11.25 10.17 7.66
CA ASP A 787 11.29 10.09 9.11
C ASP A 787 12.48 9.22 9.48
N SER A 788 13.51 9.90 9.96
CA SER A 788 14.58 9.31 10.74
C SER A 788 13.99 8.69 12.00
N HIS A 789 13.71 7.39 11.93
CA HIS A 789 13.40 6.56 13.08
C HIS A 789 13.97 5.17 13.00
#